data_AF-A0A925UFI4-F1
#
_entry.id   AF-A0A925UFI4-F1
#
_cell.length_a   1.000
_cell.length_b   1.000
_cell.length_c   1.000
_cell.angle_alpha   90.00
_cell.angle_beta   90.00
_cell.angle_gamma   90.00
#
_symmetry.space_group_name_H-M   'P 1'
#
loop_
_entity.id
_entity.type
_entity.pdbx_description
1 polymer ?
#
loop_
_entity_poly.entity_id
_entity_poly.type
_entity_poly.pdbx_seq_one_letter_code
_entity_poly.pdbx_strand_id
1 'polypeptide(L)'
;RLAFLDELIRATRELNDAATVMTLVARRFGEYLQATRCAYADVDADNDRFTIRSDWSVDGVPSSTGVYSLDLFGPLAASNLRNGRPLIVNDVDAELGDGGGARMFNAIGIKAIICGSLVKEGRLVALMAVHQAKPRDWTDDDVALVEEVVDRCWSHIERIRDAAERDRAVAQLQASEARLQAITDSIDQMVWSTRPDGFHDFYNQRWYEYTGVPAGSTDGEGWNDMFHPADQERAWATWRESLATGKPYHIEYRLRHHSGRYRWVLGRAQPVLDAHGRITRWYGTCTDIQDIVDARELLTTSRADLEQIVEQRTRERDQAWKHSQDLQAVLDEDGFFLAANNAWQTILGWAPAEVVGQSHLRFNHASHQAQSQQALAVAARGTLPAYETLCLHKDGSTRWISWVAAPEGNLIYASGRDVTHDKAAAAALEATQQQLRQSQKMEAVGQLTGGIAHDFNNLLAGTSASLEVLSKRIAQGRYDAVDKYIGMAKVSVRRAATLTQRLLAFSRRQTLDPKPTDVNRLIAGVEELIRSTVGPQIQVEVVGAGGLWPANIDAMQLENALLNLCINARDAMAPHGGRLTIETANRWLDDRSALEHGLPPGQYLSVCVTDTGAGMTPEVAARAFDPFFTTKPLGQGTGLGLSMIYGFVRQSGGHVRIYTELGLGTTMCMYFPRHLGSAVEAEADAVNEAAAAGESGTVLVIDDEVTLRMLLVEVLEEAGYRVIAAQDGPSGLAVLQSEQRVDLLITDVGLPGGMNGRQVADAARIWRPELKVMFITGYAENAAVGNGYLAPGMTVITKPFELATLVRKAVEILDN
;
A
#
# COMPACT_ATOMS: atom_id res chain seq x y z
N ARG A 1 -77.70 -41.70 -81.53
CA ARG A 1 -76.78 -40.55 -81.71
C ARG A 1 -76.89 -39.53 -80.56
N LEU A 2 -77.89 -38.64 -80.53
CA LEU A 2 -77.95 -37.53 -79.55
C LEU A 2 -77.89 -37.98 -78.08
N ALA A 3 -78.65 -39.02 -77.71
CA ALA A 3 -78.65 -39.55 -76.34
C ALA A 3 -77.27 -40.04 -75.87
N PHE A 4 -76.47 -40.61 -76.78
CA PHE A 4 -75.10 -41.06 -76.48
C PHE A 4 -74.15 -39.88 -76.28
N LEU A 5 -74.26 -38.84 -77.12
CA LEU A 5 -73.44 -37.64 -76.99
C LEU A 5 -73.71 -36.90 -75.67
N ASP A 6 -74.97 -36.82 -75.25
CA ASP A 6 -75.36 -36.23 -73.95
C ASP A 6 -74.87 -37.07 -72.75
N GLU A 7 -74.85 -38.40 -72.88
CA GLU A 7 -74.23 -39.27 -71.87
C GLU A 7 -72.71 -39.04 -71.80
N LEU A 8 -72.05 -38.96 -72.95
CA LEU A 8 -70.61 -38.75 -73.04
C LEU A 8 -70.19 -37.43 -72.39
N ILE A 9 -70.89 -36.34 -72.68
CA ILE A 9 -70.63 -35.00 -72.09
C ILE A 9 -70.78 -35.05 -70.57
N ARG A 10 -71.82 -35.71 -70.06
CA ARG A 10 -72.02 -35.85 -68.61
C ARG A 10 -70.91 -36.66 -67.96
N ALA A 11 -70.48 -37.74 -68.61
CA ALA A 11 -69.44 -38.62 -68.09
C ALA A 11 -68.05 -37.96 -68.07
N THR A 12 -67.76 -37.04 -69.01
CA THR A 12 -66.47 -36.34 -69.03
C THR A 12 -66.46 -35.07 -68.19
N ARG A 13 -67.61 -34.43 -67.90
CA ARG A 13 -67.70 -33.09 -67.29
C ARG A 13 -66.88 -32.88 -66.01
N GLU A 14 -66.77 -33.90 -65.17
CA GLU A 14 -66.11 -33.82 -63.85
C GLU A 14 -64.64 -34.27 -63.89
N LEU A 15 -64.13 -34.65 -65.05
CA LEU A 15 -62.75 -35.08 -65.21
C LEU A 15 -61.85 -33.86 -65.42
N ASN A 16 -60.80 -33.78 -64.59
CA ASN A 16 -59.79 -32.71 -64.66
C ASN A 16 -58.43 -33.22 -65.18
N ASP A 17 -58.44 -34.40 -65.81
CA ASP A 17 -57.24 -35.02 -66.37
C ASP A 17 -57.48 -35.47 -67.81
N ALA A 18 -56.61 -35.02 -68.71
CA ALA A 18 -56.73 -35.26 -70.14
C ALA A 18 -56.66 -36.76 -70.50
N ALA A 19 -55.80 -37.53 -69.83
CA ALA A 19 -55.63 -38.96 -70.13
C ALA A 19 -56.87 -39.77 -69.70
N THR A 20 -57.48 -39.40 -68.56
CA THR A 20 -58.71 -40.01 -68.05
C THR A 20 -59.89 -39.74 -68.97
N VAL A 21 -59.99 -38.52 -69.52
CA VAL A 21 -61.00 -38.16 -70.53
C VAL A 21 -60.85 -39.03 -71.78
N MET A 22 -59.65 -39.11 -72.36
CA MET A 22 -59.41 -39.89 -73.58
C MET A 22 -59.79 -41.37 -73.40
N THR A 23 -59.40 -41.96 -72.28
CA THR A 23 -59.67 -43.37 -71.94
C THR A 23 -61.18 -43.64 -71.84
N LEU A 24 -61.90 -42.77 -71.12
CA LEU A 24 -63.34 -42.91 -70.94
C LEU A 24 -64.08 -42.77 -72.28
N VAL A 25 -63.69 -41.79 -73.10
CA VAL A 25 -64.30 -41.55 -74.40
C VAL A 25 -64.07 -42.73 -75.34
N ALA A 26 -62.84 -43.22 -75.46
CA ALA A 26 -62.50 -44.38 -76.29
C ALA A 26 -63.32 -45.62 -75.90
N ARG A 27 -63.49 -45.86 -74.59
CA ARG A 27 -64.29 -46.97 -74.08
C ARG A 27 -65.78 -46.84 -74.41
N ARG A 28 -66.41 -45.75 -74.00
CA ARG A 28 -67.85 -45.55 -74.18
C ARG A 28 -68.23 -45.56 -75.65
N PHE A 29 -67.38 -44.98 -76.49
CA PHE A 29 -67.62 -44.90 -77.91
C PHE A 29 -67.44 -46.25 -78.61
N GLY A 30 -66.39 -47.00 -78.26
CA GLY A 30 -66.19 -48.35 -78.76
C GLY A 30 -67.34 -49.30 -78.39
N GLU A 31 -67.82 -49.24 -77.14
CA GLU A 31 -68.98 -50.01 -76.66
C GLU A 31 -70.25 -49.63 -77.45
N TYR A 32 -70.50 -48.34 -77.68
CA TYR A 32 -71.68 -47.84 -78.41
C TYR A 32 -71.71 -48.30 -79.87
N LEU A 33 -70.57 -48.24 -80.56
CA LEU A 33 -70.45 -48.69 -81.95
C LEU A 33 -70.32 -50.21 -82.06
N GLN A 34 -70.30 -50.96 -80.95
CA GLN A 34 -70.00 -52.40 -80.94
C GLN A 34 -68.68 -52.71 -81.65
N ALA A 35 -67.69 -51.83 -81.47
CA ALA A 35 -66.37 -51.94 -82.07
C ALA A 35 -65.54 -53.07 -81.44
N THR A 36 -64.59 -53.60 -82.19
CA THR A 36 -63.58 -54.51 -81.63
C THR A 36 -62.53 -53.71 -80.84
N ARG A 37 -62.16 -52.52 -81.32
CA ARG A 37 -61.20 -51.62 -80.68
C ARG A 37 -61.53 -50.16 -81.02
N CYS A 38 -61.32 -49.25 -80.08
CA CYS A 38 -61.46 -47.81 -80.26
C CYS A 38 -60.31 -47.10 -79.55
N ALA A 39 -59.65 -46.17 -80.24
CA ALA A 39 -58.50 -45.43 -79.73
C ALA A 39 -58.65 -43.94 -80.01
N TYR A 40 -58.20 -43.10 -79.08
CA TYR A 40 -58.04 -41.66 -79.29
C TYR A 40 -56.55 -41.34 -79.27
N ALA A 41 -56.09 -40.51 -80.21
CA ALA A 41 -54.71 -40.11 -80.31
C ALA A 41 -54.57 -38.59 -80.36
N ASP A 42 -53.56 -38.09 -79.64
CA ASP A 42 -53.04 -36.74 -79.83
C ASP A 42 -52.05 -36.77 -80.99
N VAL A 43 -52.05 -35.72 -81.82
CA VAL A 43 -51.06 -35.56 -82.89
C VAL A 43 -49.94 -34.64 -82.43
N ASP A 44 -48.70 -35.08 -82.60
CA ASP A 44 -47.52 -34.38 -82.14
C ASP A 44 -47.27 -33.07 -82.91
N ALA A 45 -46.37 -32.24 -82.34
CA ALA A 45 -45.64 -31.13 -82.96
C ALA A 45 -45.66 -31.06 -84.50
N ASP A 46 -45.20 -32.17 -85.06
CA ASP A 46 -44.68 -32.35 -86.41
C ASP A 46 -45.76 -32.70 -87.46
N ASN A 47 -47.01 -32.87 -87.03
CA ASN A 47 -48.15 -33.20 -87.91
C ASN A 47 -47.98 -34.53 -88.68
N ASP A 48 -47.10 -35.40 -88.18
CA ASP A 48 -46.77 -36.67 -88.82
C ASP A 48 -46.86 -37.86 -87.86
N ARG A 49 -46.53 -37.65 -86.58
CA ARG A 49 -46.68 -38.65 -85.54
C ARG A 49 -47.92 -38.43 -84.71
N PHE A 50 -48.55 -39.54 -84.33
CA PHE A 50 -49.65 -39.53 -83.38
C PHE A 50 -49.40 -40.53 -82.27
N THR A 51 -49.83 -40.17 -81.07
CA THR A 51 -49.66 -40.97 -79.87
C THR A 51 -51.01 -41.43 -79.35
N ILE A 52 -51.26 -42.74 -79.40
CA ILE A 52 -52.38 -43.37 -78.69
C ILE A 52 -51.92 -43.60 -77.25
N ARG A 53 -52.35 -42.71 -76.34
CA ARG A 53 -52.01 -42.79 -74.91
C ARG A 53 -52.80 -43.88 -74.18
N SER A 54 -54.02 -44.14 -74.65
CA SER A 54 -54.93 -45.13 -74.10
C SER A 54 -55.92 -45.56 -75.17
N ASP A 55 -56.33 -46.82 -75.16
CA ASP A 55 -57.35 -47.37 -76.05
C ASP A 55 -58.28 -48.32 -75.30
N TRP A 56 -59.41 -48.63 -75.93
CA TRP A 56 -60.35 -49.65 -75.46
C TRP A 56 -60.48 -50.75 -76.50
N SER A 57 -60.53 -52.00 -76.06
CA SER A 57 -60.76 -53.16 -76.91
C SER A 57 -61.57 -54.23 -76.18
N VAL A 58 -62.21 -55.13 -76.94
CA VAL A 58 -62.90 -56.30 -76.38
C VAL A 58 -61.90 -57.32 -75.83
N ASP A 59 -62.31 -58.10 -74.82
CA ASP A 59 -61.44 -59.08 -74.15
C ASP A 59 -60.77 -60.04 -75.16
N GLY A 60 -59.45 -60.17 -75.05
CA GLY A 60 -58.63 -61.01 -75.94
C GLY A 60 -58.04 -60.29 -77.16
N VAL A 61 -58.35 -59.00 -77.38
CA VAL A 61 -57.73 -58.18 -78.43
C VAL A 61 -56.57 -57.35 -77.85
N PRO A 62 -55.38 -57.34 -78.47
CA PRO A 62 -54.26 -56.53 -78.00
C PRO A 62 -54.51 -55.02 -78.10
N SER A 63 -54.01 -54.29 -77.09
CA SER A 63 -53.96 -52.82 -77.08
C SER A 63 -53.15 -52.28 -78.27
N SER A 64 -53.60 -51.15 -78.78
CA SER A 64 -52.97 -50.32 -79.81
C SER A 64 -52.27 -49.08 -79.25
N THR A 65 -52.05 -49.00 -77.94
CA THR A 65 -51.26 -47.91 -77.34
C THR A 65 -49.85 -47.85 -77.92
N GLY A 66 -49.36 -46.63 -78.17
CA GLY A 66 -48.06 -46.43 -78.81
C GLY A 66 -47.97 -45.13 -79.61
N VAL A 67 -46.78 -44.90 -80.16
CA VAL A 67 -46.48 -43.78 -81.06
C VAL A 67 -46.39 -44.32 -82.48
N TYR A 68 -47.14 -43.72 -83.40
CA TYR A 68 -47.29 -44.18 -84.77
C TYR A 68 -47.05 -43.02 -85.74
N SER A 69 -46.67 -43.35 -86.98
CA SER A 69 -46.60 -42.38 -88.08
C SER A 69 -47.86 -42.51 -88.96
N LEU A 70 -48.37 -41.39 -89.46
CA LEU A 70 -49.48 -41.35 -90.40
C LEU A 70 -49.21 -42.11 -91.70
N ASP A 71 -47.94 -42.22 -92.11
CA ASP A 71 -47.54 -42.94 -93.32
C ASP A 71 -47.89 -44.44 -93.28
N LEU A 72 -48.15 -44.99 -92.08
CA LEU A 72 -48.60 -46.37 -91.89
C LEU A 72 -49.92 -46.68 -92.62
N PHE A 73 -50.77 -45.67 -92.84
CA PHE A 73 -52.05 -45.82 -93.55
C PHE A 73 -51.90 -45.76 -95.09
N GLY A 74 -50.69 -45.47 -95.59
CA GLY A 74 -50.43 -45.19 -97.01
C GLY A 74 -50.64 -43.72 -97.38
N PRO A 75 -50.02 -43.25 -98.47
CA PRO A 75 -49.89 -41.82 -98.78
C PRO A 75 -51.24 -41.12 -99.00
N LEU A 76 -52.23 -41.81 -99.59
CA LEU A 76 -53.56 -41.24 -99.82
C LEU A 76 -54.34 -41.09 -98.51
N ALA A 77 -54.30 -42.10 -97.64
CA ALA A 77 -54.98 -42.07 -96.35
C ALA A 77 -54.34 -41.04 -95.40
N ALA A 78 -53.01 -40.99 -95.35
CA ALA A 78 -52.27 -39.98 -94.59
C ALA A 78 -52.62 -38.56 -95.06
N SER A 79 -52.67 -38.33 -96.38
CA SER A 79 -53.10 -37.04 -96.95
C SER A 79 -54.55 -36.71 -96.59
N ASN A 80 -55.47 -37.67 -96.64
CA ASN A 80 -56.87 -37.45 -96.27
C ASN A 80 -56.99 -37.04 -94.81
N LEU A 81 -56.36 -37.76 -93.88
CA LEU A 81 -56.40 -37.46 -92.45
C LEU A 81 -55.80 -36.08 -92.13
N ARG A 82 -54.66 -35.71 -92.74
CA ARG A 82 -54.07 -34.37 -92.57
C ARG A 82 -54.98 -33.24 -93.06
N ASN A 83 -55.86 -33.53 -94.03
CA ASN A 83 -56.83 -32.58 -94.57
C ASN A 83 -58.22 -32.69 -93.92
N GLY A 84 -58.35 -33.41 -92.80
CA GLY A 84 -59.61 -33.53 -92.07
C GLY A 84 -60.64 -34.44 -92.75
N ARG A 85 -60.23 -35.31 -93.69
CA ARG A 85 -61.11 -36.29 -94.33
C ARG A 85 -60.93 -37.65 -93.64
N PRO A 86 -62.02 -38.29 -93.18
CA PRO A 86 -61.93 -39.55 -92.48
C PRO A 86 -61.45 -40.68 -93.40
N LEU A 87 -60.65 -41.60 -92.85
CA LEU A 87 -60.31 -42.85 -93.51
C LEU A 87 -61.43 -43.86 -93.23
N ILE A 88 -62.05 -44.39 -94.28
CA ILE A 88 -63.13 -45.39 -94.18
C ILE A 88 -62.73 -46.59 -95.02
N VAL A 89 -62.74 -47.78 -94.42
CA VAL A 89 -62.47 -49.05 -95.07
C VAL A 89 -63.46 -50.07 -94.52
N ASN A 90 -64.39 -50.57 -95.36
CA ASN A 90 -65.43 -51.51 -94.93
C ASN A 90 -64.94 -52.96 -94.95
N ASP A 91 -64.10 -53.28 -95.92
CA ASP A 91 -63.41 -54.57 -96.01
C ASP A 91 -61.95 -54.36 -96.45
N VAL A 92 -61.02 -54.60 -95.53
CA VAL A 92 -59.57 -54.47 -95.77
C VAL A 92 -59.10 -55.38 -96.90
N ASP A 93 -59.61 -56.61 -97.00
CA ASP A 93 -59.14 -57.57 -98.00
C ASP A 93 -59.70 -57.25 -99.39
N ALA A 94 -60.89 -56.64 -99.47
CA ALA A 94 -61.52 -56.26 -100.73
C ALA A 94 -61.10 -54.86 -101.24
N GLU A 95 -60.89 -53.90 -100.33
CA GLU A 95 -60.66 -52.49 -100.68
C GLU A 95 -59.17 -52.10 -100.68
N LEU A 96 -58.34 -52.76 -99.87
CA LEU A 96 -56.92 -52.45 -99.77
C LEU A 96 -56.08 -53.53 -100.46
N GLY A 97 -55.42 -53.15 -101.57
CA GLY A 97 -54.45 -54.02 -102.23
C GLY A 97 -53.13 -54.16 -101.47
N ASP A 98 -52.18 -54.93 -102.00
CA ASP A 98 -50.86 -55.21 -101.39
C ASP A 98 -50.04 -53.95 -101.04
N GLY A 99 -50.24 -52.84 -101.77
CA GLY A 99 -49.62 -51.53 -101.53
C GLY A 99 -50.46 -50.54 -100.71
N GLY A 100 -51.68 -50.93 -100.30
CA GLY A 100 -52.64 -50.09 -99.57
C GLY A 100 -52.64 -50.30 -98.05
N GLY A 101 -51.62 -50.96 -97.49
CA GLY A 101 -51.53 -51.18 -96.04
C GLY A 101 -52.32 -52.40 -95.51
N ALA A 102 -52.95 -53.19 -96.38
CA ALA A 102 -53.77 -54.35 -95.99
C ALA A 102 -53.03 -55.36 -95.08
N ARG A 103 -51.75 -55.63 -95.35
CA ARG A 103 -50.92 -56.54 -94.52
C ARG A 103 -50.82 -56.07 -93.07
N MET A 104 -50.69 -54.77 -92.86
CA MET A 104 -50.54 -54.20 -91.52
C MET A 104 -51.85 -54.31 -90.75
N PHE A 105 -52.97 -53.90 -91.36
CA PHE A 105 -54.30 -54.03 -90.76
C PHE A 105 -54.62 -55.48 -90.41
N ASN A 106 -54.33 -56.41 -91.33
CA ASN A 106 -54.52 -57.84 -91.11
C ASN A 106 -53.63 -58.40 -89.98
N ALA A 107 -52.37 -57.92 -89.84
CA ALA A 107 -51.47 -58.37 -88.78
C ALA A 107 -51.98 -58.05 -87.36
N ILE A 108 -52.77 -56.98 -87.22
CA ILE A 108 -53.39 -56.58 -85.95
C ILE A 108 -54.89 -56.92 -85.89
N GLY A 109 -55.36 -57.80 -86.78
CA GLY A 109 -56.71 -58.35 -86.77
C GLY A 109 -57.80 -57.38 -87.21
N ILE A 110 -57.47 -56.31 -87.94
CA ILE A 110 -58.44 -55.34 -88.46
C ILE A 110 -58.92 -55.79 -89.84
N LYS A 111 -60.24 -55.91 -89.97
CA LYS A 111 -60.94 -56.19 -91.23
C LYS A 111 -61.80 -55.04 -91.72
N ALA A 112 -62.17 -54.09 -90.85
CA ALA A 112 -62.77 -52.82 -91.22
C ALA A 112 -62.30 -51.72 -90.26
N ILE A 113 -62.11 -50.49 -90.74
CA ILE A 113 -61.68 -49.35 -89.94
C ILE A 113 -62.38 -48.07 -90.37
N ILE A 114 -62.76 -47.26 -89.38
CA ILE A 114 -63.01 -45.83 -89.56
C ILE A 114 -62.06 -45.02 -88.67
N CYS A 115 -61.35 -44.05 -89.25
CA CYS A 115 -60.49 -43.13 -88.52
C CYS A 115 -60.94 -41.70 -88.78
N GLY A 116 -61.52 -41.07 -87.76
CA GLY A 116 -61.88 -39.65 -87.77
C GLY A 116 -60.68 -38.77 -87.43
N SER A 117 -60.58 -37.64 -88.10
CA SER A 117 -59.50 -36.67 -87.95
C SER A 117 -60.04 -35.29 -87.59
N LEU A 118 -59.39 -34.63 -86.63
CA LEU A 118 -59.72 -33.25 -86.26
C LEU A 118 -58.59 -32.30 -86.62
N VAL A 119 -58.91 -31.34 -87.48
CA VAL A 119 -57.99 -30.26 -87.87
C VAL A 119 -58.44 -28.96 -87.21
N LYS A 120 -57.53 -28.31 -86.47
CA LYS A 120 -57.71 -26.96 -85.91
C LYS A 120 -56.59 -26.08 -86.46
N GLU A 121 -56.94 -24.89 -86.91
CA GLU A 121 -55.98 -23.91 -87.45
C GLU A 121 -55.07 -24.46 -88.58
N GLY A 122 -55.61 -25.34 -89.43
CA GLY A 122 -54.86 -25.96 -90.54
C GLY A 122 -53.90 -27.07 -90.13
N ARG A 123 -53.92 -27.51 -88.86
CA ARG A 123 -53.11 -28.60 -88.34
C ARG A 123 -53.98 -29.74 -87.79
N LEU A 124 -53.59 -30.98 -88.06
CA LEU A 124 -54.21 -32.15 -87.45
C LEU A 124 -53.82 -32.19 -85.97
N VAL A 125 -54.82 -32.14 -85.08
CA VAL A 125 -54.60 -32.06 -83.63
C VAL A 125 -55.01 -33.34 -82.91
N ALA A 126 -55.96 -34.10 -83.47
CA ALA A 126 -56.44 -35.35 -82.87
C ALA A 126 -56.95 -36.33 -83.91
N LEU A 127 -56.91 -37.61 -83.55
CA LEU A 127 -57.46 -38.73 -84.32
C LEU A 127 -58.29 -39.64 -83.42
N MET A 128 -59.31 -40.27 -83.98
CA MET A 128 -59.98 -41.40 -83.34
C MET A 128 -60.17 -42.53 -84.33
N ALA A 129 -59.62 -43.69 -83.99
CA ALA A 129 -59.66 -44.89 -84.80
C ALA A 129 -60.59 -45.91 -84.17
N VAL A 130 -61.56 -46.40 -84.95
CA VAL A 130 -62.52 -47.45 -84.57
C VAL A 130 -62.33 -48.64 -85.50
N HIS A 131 -62.12 -49.81 -84.94
CA HIS A 131 -61.74 -51.03 -85.66
C HIS A 131 -62.77 -52.15 -85.50
N GLN A 132 -62.88 -53.00 -86.52
CA GLN A 132 -63.61 -54.26 -86.49
C GLN A 132 -62.76 -55.45 -86.94
N ALA A 133 -62.95 -56.60 -86.28
CA ALA A 133 -62.31 -57.87 -86.63
C ALA A 133 -63.00 -58.63 -87.79
N LYS A 134 -64.12 -58.12 -88.29
CA LYS A 134 -64.84 -58.64 -89.46
C LYS A 134 -65.18 -57.48 -90.41
N PRO A 135 -65.36 -57.72 -91.71
CA PRO A 135 -65.88 -56.71 -92.63
C PRO A 135 -67.18 -56.09 -92.09
N ARG A 136 -67.30 -54.78 -92.20
CA ARG A 136 -68.45 -54.00 -91.73
C ARG A 136 -68.64 -52.81 -92.65
N ASP A 137 -69.85 -52.66 -93.18
CA ASP A 137 -70.28 -51.45 -93.86
C ASP A 137 -70.45 -50.32 -92.85
N TRP A 138 -69.60 -49.30 -92.94
CA TRP A 138 -69.70 -48.07 -92.16
C TRP A 138 -70.72 -47.13 -92.80
N THR A 139 -71.71 -46.72 -92.03
CA THR A 139 -72.74 -45.79 -92.49
C THR A 139 -72.28 -44.34 -92.39
N ASP A 140 -72.87 -43.43 -93.17
CA ASP A 140 -72.60 -41.98 -93.04
C ASP A 140 -72.87 -41.47 -91.61
N ASP A 141 -73.82 -42.09 -90.91
CA ASP A 141 -74.11 -41.79 -89.50
C ASP A 141 -72.98 -42.22 -88.55
N ASP A 142 -72.32 -43.36 -88.82
CA ASP A 142 -71.13 -43.79 -88.07
C ASP A 142 -69.99 -42.76 -88.25
N VAL A 143 -69.77 -42.32 -89.50
CA VAL A 143 -68.72 -41.33 -89.84
C VAL A 143 -68.94 -40.01 -89.13
N ALA A 144 -70.14 -39.45 -89.26
CA ALA A 144 -70.49 -38.17 -88.65
C ALA A 144 -70.41 -38.22 -87.11
N LEU A 145 -70.66 -39.39 -86.51
CA LEU A 145 -70.56 -39.55 -85.07
C LEU A 145 -69.10 -39.64 -84.60
N VAL A 146 -68.22 -40.34 -85.32
CA VAL A 146 -66.78 -40.38 -84.98
C VAL A 146 -66.20 -38.96 -84.99
N GLU A 147 -66.46 -38.19 -86.05
CA GLU A 147 -65.96 -36.81 -86.16
C GLU A 147 -66.45 -35.91 -85.00
N GLU A 148 -67.73 -36.03 -84.63
CA GLU A 148 -68.30 -35.24 -83.53
C GLU A 148 -67.71 -35.61 -82.16
N VAL A 149 -67.42 -36.90 -81.92
CA VAL A 149 -66.79 -37.36 -80.68
C VAL A 149 -65.35 -36.86 -80.58
N VAL A 150 -64.60 -36.82 -81.69
CA VAL A 150 -63.21 -36.32 -81.69
C VAL A 150 -63.17 -34.84 -81.31
N ASP A 151 -63.99 -34.01 -81.95
CA ASP A 151 -64.03 -32.57 -81.69
C ASP A 151 -64.39 -32.25 -80.22
N ARG A 152 -65.41 -32.92 -79.69
CA ARG A 152 -65.87 -32.71 -78.30
C ARG A 152 -64.83 -33.13 -77.27
N CYS A 153 -64.12 -34.24 -77.52
CA CYS A 153 -63.05 -34.72 -76.65
C CYS A 153 -61.90 -33.70 -76.58
N TRP A 154 -61.45 -33.21 -77.75
CA TRP A 154 -60.40 -32.20 -77.86
C TRP A 154 -60.74 -30.92 -77.08
N SER A 155 -61.93 -30.33 -77.31
CA SER A 155 -62.35 -29.10 -76.63
C SER A 155 -62.46 -29.22 -75.10
N HIS A 156 -62.60 -30.43 -74.56
CA HIS A 156 -62.59 -30.63 -73.11
C HIS A 156 -61.16 -30.71 -72.56
N ILE A 157 -60.26 -31.41 -73.25
CA ILE A 157 -58.84 -31.54 -72.88
C ILE A 157 -58.14 -30.18 -72.88
N GLU A 158 -58.42 -29.33 -73.86
CA GLU A 158 -57.84 -27.98 -73.97
C GLU A 158 -58.19 -27.10 -72.76
N ARG A 159 -59.47 -27.08 -72.36
CA ARG A 159 -59.94 -26.31 -71.19
C ARG A 159 -59.24 -26.70 -69.88
N ILE A 160 -58.92 -27.98 -69.72
CA ILE A 160 -58.22 -28.47 -68.52
C ILE A 160 -56.79 -27.92 -68.46
N ARG A 161 -56.10 -27.82 -69.61
CA ARG A 161 -54.72 -27.33 -69.67
C ARG A 161 -54.62 -25.84 -69.31
N ASP A 162 -55.51 -24.99 -69.84
CA ASP A 162 -55.48 -23.54 -69.60
C ASP A 162 -55.69 -23.16 -68.12
N ALA A 163 -56.60 -23.86 -67.43
CA ALA A 163 -56.88 -23.59 -66.02
C ALA A 163 -55.65 -23.84 -65.13
N ALA A 164 -54.90 -24.90 -65.41
CA ALA A 164 -53.73 -25.28 -64.62
C ALA A 164 -52.55 -24.29 -64.73
N GLU A 165 -52.38 -23.63 -65.88
CA GLU A 165 -51.34 -22.61 -66.07
C GLU A 165 -51.64 -21.33 -65.28
N ARG A 166 -52.90 -20.90 -65.30
CA ARG A 166 -53.35 -19.69 -64.57
C ARG A 166 -53.09 -19.80 -63.07
N ASP A 167 -53.43 -20.92 -62.46
CA ASP A 167 -53.30 -21.11 -61.01
C ASP A 167 -51.83 -21.04 -60.54
N ARG A 168 -50.89 -21.54 -61.35
CA ARG A 168 -49.46 -21.47 -61.04
C ARG A 168 -48.93 -20.03 -61.04
N ALA A 169 -49.38 -19.20 -61.98
CA ALA A 169 -48.95 -17.81 -62.07
C ALA A 169 -49.38 -16.98 -60.85
N VAL A 170 -50.62 -17.19 -60.36
CA VAL A 170 -51.13 -16.50 -59.17
C VAL A 170 -50.35 -16.88 -57.91
N ALA A 171 -50.09 -18.18 -57.71
CA ALA A 171 -49.33 -18.65 -56.55
C ALA A 171 -47.90 -18.07 -56.49
N GLN A 172 -47.25 -17.94 -57.65
CA GLN A 172 -45.90 -17.38 -57.73
C GLN A 172 -45.86 -15.88 -57.37
N LEU A 173 -46.87 -15.11 -57.80
CA LEU A 173 -46.97 -13.69 -57.46
C LEU A 173 -47.15 -13.49 -55.94
N GLN A 174 -48.09 -14.22 -55.35
CA GLN A 174 -48.36 -14.15 -53.90
C GLN A 174 -47.12 -14.51 -53.06
N ALA A 175 -46.36 -15.53 -53.48
CA ALA A 175 -45.13 -15.92 -52.80
C ALA A 175 -44.03 -14.84 -52.88
N SER A 176 -43.96 -14.09 -53.98
CA SER A 176 -43.01 -12.98 -54.15
C SER A 176 -43.37 -11.78 -53.27
N GLU A 177 -44.65 -11.40 -53.22
CA GLU A 177 -45.13 -10.28 -52.38
C GLU A 177 -44.90 -10.57 -50.89
N ALA A 178 -45.27 -11.77 -50.42
CA ALA A 178 -45.05 -12.17 -49.03
C ALA A 178 -43.56 -12.15 -48.64
N ARG A 179 -42.66 -12.51 -49.56
CA ARG A 179 -41.22 -12.48 -49.32
C ARG A 179 -40.68 -11.06 -49.13
N LEU A 180 -41.12 -10.11 -49.96
CA LEU A 180 -40.67 -8.71 -49.85
C LEU A 180 -41.13 -8.07 -48.54
N GLN A 181 -42.38 -8.31 -48.14
CA GLN A 181 -42.93 -7.82 -46.87
C GLN A 181 -42.12 -8.37 -45.67
N ALA A 182 -41.81 -9.67 -45.67
CA ALA A 182 -41.03 -10.28 -44.61
C ALA A 182 -39.60 -9.68 -44.49
N ILE A 183 -38.96 -9.33 -45.62
CA ILE A 183 -37.65 -8.67 -45.62
C ILE A 183 -37.77 -7.29 -44.97
N THR A 184 -38.76 -6.47 -45.35
CA THR A 184 -38.92 -5.12 -44.79
C THR A 184 -39.27 -5.13 -43.31
N ASP A 185 -40.06 -6.11 -42.85
CA ASP A 185 -40.45 -6.22 -41.44
C ASP A 185 -39.34 -6.82 -40.55
N SER A 186 -38.37 -7.52 -41.15
CA SER A 186 -37.17 -8.01 -40.44
C SER A 186 -36.14 -6.92 -40.13
N ILE A 187 -36.25 -5.74 -40.76
CA ILE A 187 -35.38 -4.59 -40.50
C ILE A 187 -35.83 -3.94 -39.20
N ASP A 188 -34.91 -3.75 -38.25
CA ASP A 188 -35.24 -3.17 -36.94
C ASP A 188 -35.58 -1.67 -37.00
N GLN A 189 -35.20 -0.98 -38.08
CA GLN A 189 -35.57 0.40 -38.31
C GLN A 189 -37.02 0.52 -38.82
N MET A 190 -37.65 1.65 -38.53
CA MET A 190 -38.92 2.01 -39.16
C MET A 190 -38.62 2.38 -40.62
N VAL A 191 -39.17 1.62 -41.57
CA VAL A 191 -38.95 1.82 -43.00
C VAL A 191 -40.21 2.39 -43.63
N TRP A 192 -40.05 3.35 -44.52
CA TRP A 192 -41.15 3.96 -45.27
C TRP A 192 -40.77 4.21 -46.72
N SER A 193 -41.78 4.32 -47.58
CA SER A 193 -41.60 4.83 -48.93
C SER A 193 -42.55 5.98 -49.25
N THR A 194 -42.13 6.79 -50.22
CA THR A 194 -43.01 7.80 -50.82
C THR A 194 -42.98 7.72 -52.32
N ARG A 195 -44.05 8.25 -52.92
CA ARG A 195 -44.10 8.64 -54.32
C ARG A 195 -43.15 9.82 -54.60
N PRO A 196 -42.85 10.13 -55.88
CA PRO A 196 -41.99 11.26 -56.25
C PRO A 196 -42.46 12.62 -55.75
N ASP A 197 -43.77 12.79 -55.54
CA ASP A 197 -44.40 13.99 -55.00
C ASP A 197 -44.28 14.13 -53.47
N GLY A 198 -43.68 13.13 -52.81
CA GLY A 198 -43.52 13.09 -51.36
C GLY A 198 -44.69 12.47 -50.60
N PHE A 199 -45.70 11.91 -51.29
CA PHE A 199 -46.80 11.22 -50.63
C PHE A 199 -46.33 9.89 -50.04
N HIS A 200 -46.42 9.74 -48.71
CA HIS A 200 -46.11 8.50 -48.01
C HIS A 200 -47.17 7.43 -48.29
N ASP A 201 -46.75 6.32 -48.88
CA ASP A 201 -47.64 5.24 -49.34
C ASP A 201 -47.33 3.87 -48.73
N PHE A 202 -46.28 3.78 -47.92
CA PHE A 202 -45.92 2.53 -47.24
C PHE A 202 -45.14 2.82 -45.96
N TYR A 203 -45.41 2.00 -44.95
CA TYR A 203 -44.62 1.84 -43.73
C TYR A 203 -44.49 0.35 -43.40
N ASN A 204 -43.33 -0.08 -42.91
CA ASN A 204 -43.18 -1.43 -42.36
C ASN A 204 -43.85 -1.55 -40.99
N GLN A 205 -43.99 -2.78 -40.48
CA GLN A 205 -44.64 -3.05 -39.21
C GLN A 205 -44.00 -2.30 -38.02
N ARG A 206 -42.68 -2.07 -38.06
CA ARG A 206 -41.93 -1.38 -37.01
C ARG A 206 -42.42 0.06 -36.76
N TRP A 207 -42.84 0.77 -37.80
CA TRP A 207 -43.37 2.12 -37.65
C TRP A 207 -44.62 2.15 -36.75
N TYR A 208 -45.54 1.21 -36.96
CA TYR A 208 -46.78 1.11 -36.20
C TYR A 208 -46.53 0.59 -34.78
N GLU A 209 -45.61 -0.36 -34.60
CA GLU A 209 -45.17 -0.82 -33.27
C GLU A 209 -44.56 0.34 -32.46
N TYR A 210 -43.70 1.14 -33.08
CA TYR A 210 -43.01 2.25 -32.43
C TYR A 210 -43.95 3.41 -32.07
N THR A 211 -44.82 3.82 -33.00
CA THR A 211 -45.70 4.99 -32.83
C THR A 211 -47.03 4.65 -32.14
N GLY A 212 -47.48 3.39 -32.24
CA GLY A 212 -48.76 2.92 -31.69
C GLY A 212 -50.00 3.35 -32.48
N VAL A 213 -49.83 3.92 -33.68
CA VAL A 213 -50.94 4.39 -34.52
C VAL A 213 -51.51 3.26 -35.40
N PRO A 214 -52.80 3.34 -35.80
CA PRO A 214 -53.38 2.36 -36.71
C PRO A 214 -52.68 2.30 -38.08
N ALA A 215 -52.64 1.11 -38.68
CA ALA A 215 -52.12 0.92 -40.03
C ALA A 215 -52.81 1.87 -41.05
N GLY A 216 -52.02 2.51 -41.91
CA GLY A 216 -52.49 3.49 -42.90
C GLY A 216 -52.87 4.87 -42.36
N SER A 217 -52.89 5.10 -41.05
CA SER A 217 -53.30 6.40 -40.47
C SER A 217 -52.27 7.52 -40.64
N THR A 218 -51.08 7.19 -41.15
CA THR A 218 -49.93 8.10 -41.31
C THR A 218 -49.52 8.29 -42.76
N ASP A 219 -50.35 7.81 -43.69
CA ASP A 219 -50.15 7.96 -45.13
C ASP A 219 -50.33 9.41 -45.56
N GLY A 220 -49.75 9.77 -46.71
CA GLY A 220 -49.76 11.14 -47.22
C GLY A 220 -49.03 12.11 -46.30
N GLU A 221 -49.76 13.04 -45.69
CA GLU A 221 -49.22 14.05 -44.77
C GLU A 221 -49.42 13.69 -43.29
N GLY A 222 -50.13 12.60 -42.97
CA GLY A 222 -50.50 12.22 -41.60
C GLY A 222 -49.33 11.85 -40.69
N TRP A 223 -48.15 11.58 -41.25
CA TRP A 223 -46.91 11.38 -40.50
C TRP A 223 -46.43 12.63 -39.77
N ASN A 224 -46.78 13.83 -40.25
CA ASN A 224 -46.36 15.08 -39.62
C ASN A 224 -46.86 15.21 -38.17
N ASP A 225 -48.04 14.65 -37.90
CA ASP A 225 -48.65 14.66 -36.56
C ASP A 225 -47.86 13.80 -35.55
N MET A 226 -46.94 12.96 -36.03
CA MET A 226 -46.07 12.16 -35.17
C MET A 226 -44.86 12.95 -34.66
N PHE A 227 -44.49 14.06 -35.29
CA PHE A 227 -43.37 14.88 -34.85
C PHE A 227 -43.74 15.75 -33.67
N HIS A 228 -42.74 16.00 -32.82
CA HIS A 228 -42.84 17.03 -31.81
C HIS A 228 -43.16 18.38 -32.48
N PRO A 229 -44.12 19.18 -31.97
CA PRO A 229 -44.56 20.42 -32.63
C PRO A 229 -43.42 21.38 -32.99
N ALA A 230 -42.39 21.48 -32.14
CA ALA A 230 -41.22 22.32 -32.40
C ALA A 230 -40.29 21.84 -33.54
N ASP A 231 -40.40 20.58 -33.98
CA ASP A 231 -39.58 20.00 -35.04
C ASP A 231 -40.31 19.89 -36.39
N GLN A 232 -41.64 20.05 -36.41
CA GLN A 232 -42.48 19.86 -37.61
C GLN A 232 -42.07 20.75 -38.78
N GLU A 233 -41.95 22.06 -38.56
CA GLU A 233 -41.59 23.01 -39.63
C GLU A 233 -40.22 22.71 -40.22
N ARG A 234 -39.24 22.41 -39.36
CA ARG A 234 -37.87 22.05 -39.77
C ARG A 234 -37.86 20.75 -40.56
N ALA A 235 -38.55 19.72 -40.09
CA ALA A 235 -38.65 18.43 -40.76
C ALA A 235 -39.29 18.56 -42.15
N TRP A 236 -40.36 19.36 -42.28
CA TRP A 236 -41.01 19.65 -43.56
C TRP A 236 -40.14 20.47 -44.50
N ALA A 237 -39.46 21.50 -44.00
CA ALA A 237 -38.59 22.32 -44.82
C ALA A 237 -37.47 21.47 -45.46
N THR A 238 -36.80 20.63 -44.66
CA THR A 238 -35.77 19.70 -45.14
C THR A 238 -36.35 18.66 -46.10
N TRP A 239 -37.58 18.19 -45.87
CA TRP A 239 -38.22 17.22 -46.77
C TRP A 239 -38.57 17.85 -48.12
N ARG A 240 -39.17 19.05 -48.14
CA ARG A 240 -39.46 19.78 -49.39
C ARG A 240 -38.20 20.10 -50.18
N GLU A 241 -37.11 20.47 -49.51
CA GLU A 241 -35.81 20.67 -50.17
C GLU A 241 -35.31 19.37 -50.82
N SER A 242 -35.43 18.24 -50.11
CA SER A 242 -35.04 16.92 -50.64
C SER A 242 -35.86 16.55 -51.87
N LEU A 243 -37.18 16.75 -51.83
CA LEU A 243 -38.08 16.53 -52.97
C LEU A 243 -37.74 17.40 -54.19
N ALA A 244 -37.42 18.68 -53.95
CA ALA A 244 -37.10 19.62 -55.04
C ALA A 244 -35.72 19.39 -55.66
N THR A 245 -34.74 18.93 -54.87
CA THR A 245 -33.34 18.82 -55.30
C THR A 245 -32.90 17.40 -55.63
N GLY A 246 -33.63 16.38 -55.17
CA GLY A 246 -33.21 14.98 -55.22
C GLY A 246 -32.03 14.66 -54.29
N LYS A 247 -31.67 15.54 -53.36
CA LYS A 247 -30.64 15.25 -52.36
C LYS A 247 -31.19 14.31 -51.28
N PRO A 248 -30.35 13.44 -50.68
CA PRO A 248 -30.78 12.59 -49.57
C PRO A 248 -31.34 13.40 -48.40
N TYR A 249 -32.44 12.93 -47.83
CA TYR A 249 -33.01 13.46 -46.59
C TYR A 249 -32.16 12.98 -45.41
N HIS A 250 -31.78 13.88 -44.51
CA HIS A 250 -31.01 13.54 -43.31
C HIS A 250 -31.30 14.56 -42.21
N ILE A 251 -31.90 14.12 -41.11
CA ILE A 251 -32.29 15.00 -40.01
C ILE A 251 -32.47 14.22 -38.71
N GLU A 252 -32.15 14.86 -37.58
CA GLU A 252 -32.57 14.40 -36.26
C GLU A 252 -33.79 15.22 -35.82
N TYR A 253 -34.86 14.53 -35.41
CA TYR A 253 -36.09 15.15 -34.90
C TYR A 253 -36.71 14.26 -33.84
N ARG A 254 -37.65 14.80 -33.07
CA ARG A 254 -38.36 14.01 -32.06
C ARG A 254 -39.65 13.41 -32.62
N LEU A 255 -39.78 12.09 -32.53
CA LEU A 255 -40.96 11.34 -32.96
C LEU A 255 -41.72 10.83 -31.72
N ARG A 256 -43.05 10.86 -31.78
CA ARG A 256 -43.92 10.36 -30.71
C ARG A 256 -43.88 8.83 -30.67
N HIS A 257 -43.42 8.31 -29.54
CA HIS A 257 -43.44 6.90 -29.21
C HIS A 257 -44.84 6.47 -28.73
N HIS A 258 -45.18 5.19 -28.84
CA HIS A 258 -46.46 4.62 -28.41
C HIS A 258 -46.76 4.88 -26.92
N SER A 259 -45.73 5.13 -26.10
CA SER A 259 -45.88 5.52 -24.70
C SER A 259 -46.33 6.98 -24.50
N GLY A 260 -46.57 7.74 -25.57
CA GLY A 260 -46.91 9.16 -25.54
C GLY A 260 -45.73 10.12 -25.31
N ARG A 261 -44.51 9.58 -25.13
CA ARG A 261 -43.28 10.39 -24.99
C ARG A 261 -42.66 10.66 -26.35
N TYR A 262 -42.01 11.80 -26.49
CA TYR A 262 -41.23 12.11 -27.68
C TYR A 262 -39.79 11.62 -27.48
N ARG A 263 -39.26 10.89 -28.46
CA ARG A 263 -37.88 10.40 -28.48
C ARG A 263 -37.16 10.90 -29.72
N TRP A 264 -35.87 11.18 -29.61
CA TRP A 264 -35.03 11.55 -30.75
C TRP A 264 -34.89 10.38 -31.72
N VAL A 265 -35.20 10.64 -32.99
CA VAL A 265 -34.98 9.70 -34.08
C VAL A 265 -34.18 10.36 -35.20
N LEU A 266 -33.40 9.55 -35.88
CA LEU A 266 -32.64 9.90 -37.06
C LEU A 266 -33.43 9.48 -38.30
N GLY A 267 -33.96 10.48 -39.01
CA GLY A 267 -34.63 10.31 -40.30
C GLY A 267 -33.61 10.37 -41.45
N ARG A 268 -33.61 9.34 -42.30
CA ARG A 268 -32.79 9.30 -43.53
C ARG A 268 -33.62 8.82 -44.70
N ALA A 269 -33.44 9.40 -45.88
CA ALA A 269 -34.06 8.87 -47.11
C ALA A 269 -33.23 9.12 -48.35
N GLN A 270 -33.37 8.24 -49.33
CA GLN A 270 -32.71 8.33 -50.63
C GLN A 270 -33.73 8.19 -51.77
N PRO A 271 -33.57 8.95 -52.86
CA PRO A 271 -34.40 8.78 -54.03
C PRO A 271 -33.88 7.63 -54.91
N VAL A 272 -34.79 6.88 -55.49
CA VAL A 272 -34.53 5.99 -56.61
C VAL A 272 -34.83 6.76 -57.89
N LEU A 273 -33.90 6.72 -58.83
CA LEU A 273 -33.96 7.47 -60.08
C LEU A 273 -34.18 6.53 -61.27
N ASP A 274 -34.89 7.02 -62.29
CA ASP A 274 -34.95 6.35 -63.60
C ASP A 274 -33.68 6.62 -64.43
N ALA A 275 -33.59 5.99 -65.60
CA ALA A 275 -32.48 6.18 -66.54
C ALA A 275 -32.33 7.63 -67.07
N HIS A 276 -33.33 8.49 -66.86
CA HIS A 276 -33.34 9.90 -67.25
C HIS A 276 -33.08 10.84 -66.05
N GLY A 277 -32.73 10.29 -64.88
CA GLY A 277 -32.43 11.04 -63.66
C GLY A 277 -33.65 11.58 -62.93
N ARG A 278 -34.87 11.15 -63.27
CA ARG A 278 -36.10 11.55 -62.58
C ARG A 278 -36.37 10.63 -61.41
N ILE A 279 -36.84 11.20 -60.31
CA ILE A 279 -37.20 10.44 -59.11
C ILE A 279 -38.42 9.57 -59.41
N THR A 280 -38.30 8.28 -59.19
CA THR A 280 -39.41 7.32 -59.29
C THR A 280 -40.02 7.01 -57.94
N ARG A 281 -39.21 6.98 -56.87
CA ARG A 281 -39.63 6.72 -55.49
C ARG A 281 -38.61 7.24 -54.49
N TRP A 282 -39.03 7.41 -53.25
CA TRP A 282 -38.13 7.56 -52.11
C TRP A 282 -38.25 6.37 -51.18
N TYR A 283 -37.13 5.95 -50.60
CA TYR A 283 -37.09 5.00 -49.50
C TYR A 283 -36.36 5.64 -48.33
N GLY A 284 -36.98 5.57 -47.16
CA GLY A 284 -36.42 6.17 -45.97
C GLY A 284 -36.54 5.27 -44.74
N THR A 285 -35.74 5.63 -43.74
CA THR A 285 -35.76 4.99 -42.44
C THR A 285 -35.81 6.03 -41.32
N CYS A 286 -36.39 5.63 -40.20
CA CYS A 286 -36.31 6.34 -38.93
C CYS A 286 -35.68 5.40 -37.89
N THR A 287 -34.58 5.84 -37.29
CA THR A 287 -33.86 5.07 -36.25
C THR A 287 -34.00 5.79 -34.91
N ASP A 288 -34.45 5.11 -33.86
CA ASP A 288 -34.43 5.68 -32.50
C ASP A 288 -32.97 5.89 -32.03
N ILE A 289 -32.64 7.12 -31.67
CA ILE A 289 -31.29 7.53 -31.23
C ILE A 289 -31.33 8.18 -29.84
N GLN A 290 -32.43 8.06 -29.10
CA GLN A 290 -32.57 8.71 -27.79
C GLN A 290 -31.40 8.36 -26.86
N ASP A 291 -31.03 7.09 -26.78
CA ASP A 291 -29.96 6.62 -25.91
C ASP A 291 -28.59 7.22 -26.31
N ILE A 292 -28.40 7.50 -27.60
CA ILE A 292 -27.20 8.17 -28.13
C ILE A 292 -27.20 9.65 -27.74
N VAL A 293 -28.36 10.32 -27.81
CA VAL A 293 -28.50 11.73 -27.40
C VAL A 293 -28.24 11.87 -25.90
N ASP A 294 -28.84 11.01 -25.07
CA ASP A 294 -28.66 11.02 -23.61
C ASP A 294 -27.19 10.81 -23.22
N ALA A 295 -26.50 9.88 -23.89
CA ALA A 295 -25.07 9.64 -23.68
C ALA A 295 -24.21 10.85 -24.06
N ARG A 296 -24.52 11.53 -25.18
CA ARG A 296 -23.80 12.75 -25.63
C ARG A 296 -23.96 13.90 -24.64
N GLU A 297 -25.17 14.11 -24.11
CA GLU A 297 -25.42 15.14 -23.09
C GLU A 297 -24.66 14.83 -21.80
N LEU A 298 -24.73 13.59 -21.30
CA LEU A 298 -24.01 13.18 -20.09
C LEU A 298 -22.49 13.33 -20.21
N LEU A 299 -21.92 12.97 -21.36
CA LEU A 299 -20.50 13.17 -21.65
C LEU A 299 -20.11 14.65 -21.65
N THR A 300 -20.96 15.51 -22.21
CA THR A 300 -20.70 16.96 -22.28
C THR A 300 -20.74 17.58 -20.89
N THR A 301 -21.76 17.25 -20.08
CA THR A 301 -21.85 17.72 -18.69
C THR A 301 -20.69 17.20 -17.84
N SER A 302 -20.38 15.90 -17.92
CA SER A 302 -19.26 15.33 -17.16
C SER A 302 -17.91 15.93 -17.56
N ARG A 303 -17.70 16.25 -18.83
CA ARG A 303 -16.49 16.95 -19.28
C ARG A 303 -16.40 18.36 -18.70
N ALA A 304 -17.49 19.13 -18.74
CA ALA A 304 -17.52 20.46 -18.15
C ALA A 304 -17.26 20.43 -16.63
N ASP A 305 -17.88 19.48 -15.92
CA ASP A 305 -17.67 19.27 -14.49
C ASP A 305 -16.22 18.89 -14.18
N LEU A 306 -15.62 17.99 -14.97
CA LEU A 306 -14.22 17.60 -14.82
C LEU A 306 -13.27 18.77 -15.10
N GLU A 307 -13.51 19.56 -16.14
CA GLU A 307 -12.72 20.76 -16.45
C GLU A 307 -12.79 21.76 -15.29
N GLN A 308 -13.98 21.97 -14.71
CA GLN A 308 -14.16 22.83 -13.54
C GLN A 308 -13.47 22.27 -12.28
N ILE A 309 -13.56 20.96 -12.02
CA ILE A 309 -12.89 20.30 -10.89
C ILE A 309 -11.37 20.39 -11.04
N VAL A 310 -10.82 20.16 -12.24
CA VAL A 310 -9.38 20.25 -12.52
C VAL A 310 -8.90 21.69 -12.33
N GLU A 311 -9.64 22.68 -12.82
CA GLU A 311 -9.28 24.09 -12.60
C GLU A 311 -9.33 24.46 -11.12
N GLN A 312 -10.38 24.06 -10.41
CA GLN A 312 -10.50 24.27 -8.97
C GLN A 312 -9.36 23.61 -8.20
N ARG A 313 -9.06 22.33 -8.45
CA ARG A 313 -7.95 21.60 -7.81
C ARG A 313 -6.59 22.22 -8.11
N THR A 314 -6.39 22.70 -9.34
CA THR A 314 -5.15 23.40 -9.73
C THR A 314 -5.00 24.70 -8.95
N ARG A 315 -6.07 25.51 -8.84
CA ARG A 315 -6.09 26.73 -8.03
C ARG A 315 -5.87 26.46 -6.55
N GLU A 316 -6.52 25.44 -5.98
CA GLU A 316 -6.35 25.01 -4.58
C GLU A 316 -4.90 24.60 -4.31
N ARG A 317 -4.29 23.81 -5.19
CA ARG A 317 -2.88 23.39 -5.06
C ARG A 317 -1.92 24.57 -5.17
N ASP A 318 -2.13 25.47 -6.15
CA ASP A 318 -1.29 26.65 -6.33
C ASP A 318 -1.39 27.61 -5.14
N GLN A 319 -2.59 27.74 -4.56
CA GLN A 319 -2.79 28.48 -3.32
C GLN A 319 -2.11 27.80 -2.14
N ALA A 320 -2.25 26.47 -1.98
CA ALA A 320 -1.59 25.72 -0.92
C ALA A 320 -0.05 25.85 -1.01
N TRP A 321 0.52 25.78 -2.21
CA TRP A 321 1.95 26.02 -2.44
C TRP A 321 2.34 27.45 -2.03
N LYS A 322 1.63 28.47 -2.52
CA LYS A 322 1.93 29.90 -2.26
C LYS A 322 1.74 30.32 -0.80
N HIS A 323 0.73 29.79 -0.13
CA HIS A 323 0.36 30.16 1.24
C HIS A 323 0.88 29.19 2.31
N SER A 324 1.61 28.14 1.93
CA SER A 324 2.31 27.30 2.89
C SER A 324 3.21 28.14 3.78
N GLN A 325 3.20 27.83 5.08
CA GLN A 325 4.09 28.44 6.06
C GLN A 325 5.46 27.78 6.08
N ASP A 326 5.63 26.62 5.42
CA ASP A 326 6.91 25.95 5.30
C ASP A 326 7.58 26.35 3.96
N LEU A 327 8.91 26.42 3.96
CA LEU A 327 9.74 26.65 2.79
C LEU A 327 9.58 25.48 1.83
N GLN A 328 8.88 25.67 0.72
CA GLN A 328 8.73 24.63 -0.29
C GLN A 328 9.59 24.97 -1.50
N ALA A 329 10.27 23.96 -2.01
CA ALA A 329 11.14 24.10 -3.16
C ALA A 329 11.22 22.82 -3.98
N VAL A 330 11.47 22.99 -5.27
CA VAL A 330 11.82 21.92 -6.19
C VAL A 330 13.25 22.17 -6.66
N LEU A 331 14.10 21.16 -6.58
CA LEU A 331 15.48 21.21 -7.02
C LEU A 331 15.74 20.18 -8.12
N ASP A 332 16.77 20.40 -8.93
CA ASP A 332 17.36 19.35 -9.76
C ASP A 332 18.34 18.46 -8.95
N GLU A 333 18.88 17.44 -9.61
CA GLU A 333 19.83 16.48 -9.01
C GLU A 333 21.15 17.15 -8.56
N ASP A 334 21.51 18.29 -9.17
CA ASP A 334 22.71 19.07 -8.85
C ASP A 334 22.45 20.07 -7.68
N GLY A 335 21.21 20.16 -7.22
CA GLY A 335 20.80 20.98 -6.09
C GLY A 335 20.61 22.46 -6.41
N PHE A 336 20.26 22.78 -7.65
CA PHE A 336 19.77 24.10 -8.07
C PHE A 336 18.26 24.17 -7.94
N PHE A 337 17.75 25.30 -7.43
CA PHE A 337 16.31 25.51 -7.30
C PHE A 337 15.64 25.74 -8.65
N LEU A 338 14.64 24.94 -8.98
CA LEU A 338 13.76 25.13 -10.13
C LEU A 338 12.48 25.88 -9.77
N ALA A 339 11.99 25.69 -8.55
CA ALA A 339 10.84 26.41 -8.02
C ALA A 339 10.98 26.63 -6.51
N ALA A 340 10.41 27.73 -6.02
CA ALA A 340 10.35 28.08 -4.61
C ALA A 340 9.00 28.77 -4.30
N ASN A 341 8.44 28.55 -3.11
CA ASN A 341 7.22 29.24 -2.68
C ASN A 341 7.49 30.55 -1.93
N ASN A 342 6.42 31.28 -1.59
CA ASN A 342 6.53 32.60 -0.97
C ASN A 342 7.08 32.58 0.47
N ALA A 343 7.08 31.41 1.13
CA ALA A 343 7.65 31.26 2.46
C ALA A 343 9.15 31.58 2.50
N TRP A 344 9.87 31.43 1.38
CA TRP A 344 11.27 31.86 1.26
C TRP A 344 11.48 33.34 1.55
N GLN A 345 10.53 34.18 1.12
CA GLN A 345 10.59 35.61 1.38
C GLN A 345 10.20 35.92 2.83
N THR A 346 9.16 35.26 3.34
CA THR A 346 8.67 35.50 4.70
C THR A 346 9.64 35.01 5.79
N ILE A 347 10.28 33.86 5.60
CA ILE A 347 11.13 33.20 6.60
C ILE A 347 12.61 33.57 6.45
N LEU A 348 13.12 33.59 5.20
CA LEU A 348 14.55 33.80 4.92
C LEU A 348 14.83 35.15 4.23
N GLY A 349 13.80 35.93 3.89
CA GLY A 349 13.95 37.25 3.26
C GLY A 349 14.25 37.22 1.76
N TRP A 350 14.36 36.05 1.15
CA TRP A 350 14.70 35.88 -0.28
C TRP A 350 13.42 35.77 -1.11
N ALA A 351 13.26 36.64 -2.12
CA ALA A 351 12.13 36.51 -3.03
C ALA A 351 12.27 35.21 -3.84
N PRO A 352 11.18 34.49 -4.19
CA PRO A 352 11.27 33.23 -4.92
C PRO A 352 12.07 33.34 -6.23
N ALA A 353 11.94 34.47 -6.94
CA ALA A 353 12.70 34.76 -8.16
C ALA A 353 14.21 34.91 -7.94
N GLU A 354 14.66 35.25 -6.72
CA GLU A 354 16.08 35.30 -6.35
C GLU A 354 16.62 33.93 -5.93
N VAL A 355 15.73 33.02 -5.51
CA VAL A 355 16.07 31.65 -5.09
C VAL A 355 16.21 30.73 -6.30
N VAL A 356 15.28 30.82 -7.26
CA VAL A 356 15.28 30.01 -8.47
C VAL A 356 16.57 30.24 -9.29
N GLY A 357 17.17 29.15 -9.77
CA GLY A 357 18.42 29.12 -10.50
C GLY A 357 19.68 29.20 -9.64
N GLN A 358 19.55 29.31 -8.31
CA GLN A 358 20.68 29.31 -7.38
C GLN A 358 20.88 27.93 -6.76
N SER A 359 22.12 27.62 -6.38
CA SER A 359 22.44 26.41 -5.61
C SER A 359 21.95 26.53 -4.17
N HIS A 360 21.39 25.44 -3.62
CA HIS A 360 20.96 25.34 -2.22
C HIS A 360 22.05 25.72 -1.21
N LEU A 361 23.32 25.46 -1.52
CA LEU A 361 24.46 25.79 -0.64
C LEU A 361 24.59 27.30 -0.37
N ARG A 362 24.12 28.15 -1.29
CA ARG A 362 24.14 29.62 -1.14
C ARG A 362 23.36 30.09 0.07
N PHE A 363 22.30 29.38 0.43
CA PHE A 363 21.38 29.77 1.51
C PHE A 363 21.71 29.10 2.83
N ASN A 364 22.74 28.26 2.89
CA ASN A 364 23.19 27.60 4.09
C ASN A 364 24.40 28.32 4.71
N HIS A 365 24.45 28.34 6.04
CA HIS A 365 25.62 28.82 6.76
C HIS A 365 26.85 27.95 6.45
N ALA A 366 28.05 28.56 6.40
CA ALA A 366 29.27 27.88 5.97
C ALA A 366 29.57 26.58 6.74
N SER A 367 29.27 26.55 8.05
CA SER A 367 29.46 25.35 8.89
C SER A 367 28.51 24.20 8.56
N HIS A 368 27.41 24.44 7.82
CA HIS A 368 26.40 23.43 7.47
C HIS A 368 26.38 23.07 5.97
N GLN A 369 27.19 23.72 5.14
CA GLN A 369 27.20 23.45 3.69
C GLN A 369 27.58 21.99 3.36
N ALA A 370 28.61 21.44 4.03
CA ALA A 370 29.03 20.05 3.81
C ALA A 370 27.93 19.03 4.18
N GLN A 371 27.21 19.29 5.28
CA GLN A 371 26.08 18.46 5.71
C GLN A 371 24.93 18.51 4.70
N SER A 372 24.60 19.70 4.21
CA SER A 372 23.51 19.88 3.24
C SER A 372 23.82 19.21 1.89
N GLN A 373 25.09 19.23 1.46
CA GLN A 373 25.51 18.53 0.25
C GLN A 373 25.37 17.00 0.38
N GLN A 374 25.67 16.43 1.56
CA GLN A 374 25.40 15.03 1.85
C GLN A 374 23.90 14.73 1.86
N ALA A 375 23.10 15.63 2.45
CA ALA A 375 21.65 15.48 2.50
C ALA A 375 21.01 15.48 1.10
N LEU A 376 21.48 16.32 0.18
CA LEU A 376 21.05 16.29 -1.22
C LEU A 376 21.38 14.94 -1.89
N ALA A 377 22.57 14.40 -1.67
CA ALA A 377 22.96 13.10 -2.23
C ALA A 377 22.09 11.94 -1.71
N VAL A 378 21.59 12.04 -0.47
CA VAL A 378 20.61 11.10 0.09
C VAL A 378 19.24 11.31 -0.55
N ALA A 379 18.77 12.56 -0.65
CA ALA A 379 17.49 12.91 -1.26
C ALA A 379 17.37 12.48 -2.73
N ALA A 380 18.47 12.53 -3.48
CA ALA A 380 18.52 12.07 -4.88
C ALA A 380 18.32 10.55 -5.01
N ARG A 381 18.62 9.76 -3.97
CA ARG A 381 18.52 8.29 -3.97
C ARG A 381 17.24 7.77 -3.29
N GLY A 382 16.51 8.61 -2.57
CA GLY A 382 15.31 8.23 -1.83
C GLY A 382 14.86 9.33 -0.87
N THR A 383 13.84 9.04 -0.07
CA THR A 383 13.31 10.01 0.90
C THR A 383 14.36 10.38 1.95
N LEU A 384 14.63 11.67 2.07
CA LEU A 384 15.48 12.24 3.11
C LEU A 384 14.68 12.42 4.40
N PRO A 385 15.04 11.73 5.49
CA PRO A 385 14.46 11.98 6.82
C PRO A 385 14.73 13.42 7.26
N ALA A 386 13.90 13.92 8.19
CA ALA A 386 14.04 15.28 8.70
C ALA A 386 15.46 15.54 9.23
N TYR A 387 16.13 16.53 8.66
CA TYR A 387 17.45 16.97 9.12
C TYR A 387 17.47 18.49 9.30
N GLU A 388 18.16 18.95 10.33
CA GLU A 388 18.22 20.36 10.66
C GLU A 388 19.48 21.00 10.06
N THR A 389 19.32 22.18 9.47
CA THR A 389 20.42 22.96 8.92
C THR A 389 20.26 24.43 9.27
N LEU A 390 21.38 25.11 9.43
CA LEU A 390 21.40 26.54 9.70
C LEU A 390 21.40 27.30 8.37
N CYS A 391 20.31 28.00 8.08
CA CYS A 391 20.14 28.79 6.86
C CYS A 391 20.44 30.28 7.10
N LEU A 392 20.90 30.96 6.06
CA LEU A 392 21.18 32.39 6.03
C LEU A 392 19.93 33.18 5.62
N HIS A 393 19.52 34.09 6.49
CA HIS A 393 18.55 35.11 6.16
C HIS A 393 19.22 36.23 5.36
N LYS A 394 18.46 36.93 4.51
CA LYS A 394 18.95 38.01 3.63
C LYS A 394 19.58 39.19 4.39
N ASP A 395 19.18 39.43 5.64
CA ASP A 395 19.75 40.47 6.53
C ASP A 395 21.05 40.04 7.24
N GLY A 396 21.52 38.81 7.02
CA GLY A 396 22.72 38.25 7.66
C GLY A 396 22.48 37.48 8.96
N SER A 397 21.25 37.48 9.49
CA SER A 397 20.87 36.60 10.60
C SER A 397 20.74 35.14 10.14
N THR A 398 20.65 34.21 11.10
CA THR A 398 20.51 32.78 10.81
C THR A 398 19.20 32.23 11.32
N ARG A 399 18.66 31.25 10.59
CA ARG A 399 17.43 30.51 10.95
C ARG A 399 17.73 29.02 10.96
N TRP A 400 17.21 28.30 11.94
CA TRP A 400 17.24 26.84 11.94
C TRP A 400 16.09 26.31 11.10
N ILE A 401 16.40 25.60 10.02
CA ILE A 401 15.40 25.00 9.16
C ILE A 401 15.53 23.47 9.22
N SER A 402 14.43 22.79 9.51
CA SER A 402 14.30 21.34 9.44
C SER A 402 13.76 20.94 8.08
N TRP A 403 14.59 20.26 7.29
CA TRP A 403 14.32 19.90 5.91
C TRP A 403 13.93 18.43 5.80
N VAL A 404 12.85 18.18 5.05
CA VAL A 404 12.51 16.87 4.49
C VAL A 404 12.53 16.98 2.97
N ALA A 405 12.94 15.92 2.29
CA ALA A 405 12.92 15.91 0.83
C ALA A 405 12.60 14.53 0.27
N ALA A 406 11.98 14.49 -0.91
CA ALA A 406 11.69 13.26 -1.63
C ALA A 406 11.94 13.43 -3.13
N PRO A 407 12.51 12.43 -3.81
CA PRO A 407 12.70 12.48 -5.26
C PRO A 407 11.44 12.07 -6.01
N GLU A 408 11.19 12.71 -7.15
CA GLU A 408 10.20 12.30 -8.16
C GLU A 408 10.83 12.48 -9.56
N GLY A 409 11.21 11.36 -10.18
CA GLY A 409 12.04 11.39 -11.39
C GLY A 409 13.40 12.04 -11.11
N ASN A 410 13.77 13.03 -11.90
CA ASN A 410 15.03 13.78 -11.77
C ASN A 410 14.87 15.07 -10.93
N LEU A 411 13.75 15.18 -10.19
CA LEU A 411 13.43 16.34 -9.38
C LEU A 411 13.41 15.97 -7.90
N ILE A 412 13.84 16.88 -7.05
CA ILE A 412 13.84 16.74 -5.60
C ILE A 412 12.86 17.75 -5.02
N TYR A 413 11.79 17.27 -4.39
CA TYR A 413 10.81 18.10 -3.69
C TYR A 413 11.23 18.23 -2.23
N ALA A 414 11.55 19.46 -1.81
CA ALA A 414 11.99 19.77 -0.46
C ALA A 414 10.97 20.65 0.28
N SER A 415 10.77 20.35 1.57
CA SER A 415 9.97 21.14 2.49
C SER A 415 10.80 21.44 3.74
N GLY A 416 10.94 22.72 4.08
CA GLY A 416 11.74 23.21 5.19
C GLY A 416 10.88 23.95 6.21
N ARG A 417 10.83 23.46 7.45
CA ARG A 417 10.14 24.13 8.55
C ARG A 417 11.12 24.97 9.36
N ASP A 418 10.78 26.23 9.64
CA ASP A 418 11.54 27.06 10.58
C ASP A 418 11.32 26.57 12.02
N VAL A 419 12.39 26.07 12.64
CA VAL A 419 12.41 25.57 14.02
C VAL A 419 13.24 26.48 14.94
N THR A 420 13.54 27.71 14.50
CA THR A 420 14.34 28.68 15.28
C THR A 420 13.69 28.99 16.63
N HIS A 421 12.37 29.22 16.64
CA HIS A 421 11.63 29.51 17.88
C HIS A 421 11.57 28.29 18.80
N ASP A 422 11.37 27.09 18.25
CA ASP A 422 11.34 25.85 19.02
C ASP A 422 12.68 25.57 19.71
N LYS A 423 13.79 25.78 18.99
CA LYS A 423 15.15 25.68 19.54
C LYS A 423 15.40 26.71 20.65
N ALA A 424 14.96 27.95 20.45
CA ALA A 424 15.10 29.00 21.45
C ALA A 424 14.25 28.71 22.71
N ALA A 425 13.01 28.23 22.53
CA ALA A 425 12.12 27.85 23.62
C ALA A 425 12.65 26.65 24.42
N ALA A 426 13.18 25.63 23.72
CA ALA A 426 13.80 24.47 24.37
C ALA A 426 15.01 24.90 25.22
N ALA A 427 15.89 25.75 24.68
CA ALA A 427 17.03 26.29 25.42
C ALA A 427 16.60 27.14 26.63
N ALA A 428 15.56 27.97 26.48
CA ALA A 428 15.02 28.77 27.57
C ALA A 428 14.38 27.91 28.67
N LEU A 429 13.69 26.84 28.30
CA LEU A 429 13.10 25.88 29.25
C LEU A 429 14.19 25.16 30.03
N GLU A 430 15.25 24.68 29.36
CA GLU A 430 16.39 24.05 30.02
C GLU A 430 17.07 25.00 31.01
N ALA A 431 17.31 26.25 30.60
CA ALA A 431 17.87 27.28 31.48
C ALA A 431 16.96 27.54 32.69
N THR A 432 15.65 27.66 32.49
CA THR A 432 14.67 27.85 33.57
C THR A 432 14.64 26.66 34.52
N GLN A 433 14.67 25.42 34.00
CA GLN A 433 14.73 24.20 34.81
C GLN A 433 16.02 24.11 35.61
N GLN A 434 17.16 24.53 35.05
CA GLN A 434 18.43 24.63 35.77
C GLN A 434 18.35 25.65 36.90
N GLN A 435 17.76 26.83 36.64
CA GLN A 435 17.55 27.87 37.65
C GLN A 435 16.62 27.40 38.78
N LEU A 436 15.54 26.69 38.45
CA LEU A 436 14.63 26.11 39.44
C LEU A 436 15.33 25.06 40.30
N ARG A 437 16.10 24.14 39.69
CA ARG A 437 16.92 23.17 40.43
C ARG A 437 17.91 23.86 41.37
N GLN A 438 18.51 24.98 40.95
CA GLN A 438 19.42 25.75 41.79
C GLN A 438 18.71 26.46 42.95
N SER A 439 17.50 26.99 42.74
CA SER A 439 16.68 27.59 43.80
C SER A 439 16.21 26.56 44.83
N GLN A 440 15.74 25.39 44.38
CA GLN A 440 15.34 24.29 45.26
C GLN A 440 16.53 23.78 46.09
N LYS A 441 17.73 23.76 45.49
CA LYS A 441 18.97 23.46 46.22
C LYS A 441 19.25 24.50 47.32
N MET A 442 19.05 25.79 47.03
CA MET A 442 19.29 26.87 47.99
C MET A 442 18.29 26.86 49.16
N GLU A 443 17.02 26.56 48.89
CA GLU A 443 15.98 26.42 49.91
C GLU A 443 16.25 25.22 50.84
N ALA A 444 16.69 24.08 50.30
CA ALA A 444 17.11 22.92 51.07
C ALA A 444 18.36 23.20 51.93
N VAL A 445 19.35 23.95 51.39
CA VAL A 445 20.53 24.42 52.15
C VAL A 445 20.13 25.32 53.32
N GLY A 446 19.10 26.15 53.17
CA GLY A 446 18.56 26.99 54.23
C GLY A 446 18.01 26.21 55.44
N GLN A 447 17.26 25.12 55.20
CA GLN A 447 16.75 24.25 56.27
C GLN A 447 17.83 23.37 56.91
N LEU A 448 18.85 22.99 56.14
CA LEU A 448 19.97 22.15 56.56
C LEU A 448 20.95 22.85 57.50
N THR A 449 21.17 24.15 57.34
CA THR A 449 22.21 24.90 58.06
C THR A 449 22.03 24.83 59.59
N GLY A 450 20.79 24.79 60.09
CA GLY A 450 20.50 24.66 61.52
C GLY A 450 20.76 23.27 62.11
N GLY A 451 20.35 22.21 61.39
CA GLY A 451 20.52 20.82 61.84
C GLY A 451 21.96 20.33 61.74
N ILE A 452 22.67 20.71 60.68
CA ILE A 452 24.09 20.35 60.47
C ILE A 452 24.98 21.03 61.52
N ALA A 453 24.76 22.32 61.79
CA ALA A 453 25.56 23.05 62.77
C ALA A 453 25.44 22.42 64.16
N HIS A 454 24.23 21.95 64.52
CA HIS A 454 23.99 21.22 65.76
C HIS A 454 24.76 19.89 65.81
N ASP A 455 24.69 19.07 64.75
CA ASP A 455 25.38 17.78 64.70
C ASP A 455 26.91 17.93 64.66
N PHE A 456 27.42 18.93 63.95
CA PHE A 456 28.85 19.25 63.91
C PHE A 456 29.35 19.70 65.29
N ASN A 457 28.61 20.57 65.97
CA ASN A 457 28.93 21.00 67.34
C ASN A 457 28.93 19.82 68.33
N ASN A 458 28.02 18.86 68.17
CA ASN A 458 28.00 17.65 69.02
C ASN A 458 29.24 16.77 68.83
N LEU A 459 29.72 16.62 67.59
CA LEU A 459 30.93 15.86 67.28
C LEU A 459 32.21 16.57 67.78
N LEU A 460 32.28 17.89 67.63
CA LEU A 460 33.36 18.70 68.19
C LEU A 460 33.39 18.64 69.71
N ALA A 461 32.24 18.78 70.37
CA ALA A 461 32.13 18.68 71.82
C ALA A 461 32.60 17.30 72.34
N GLY A 462 32.22 16.21 71.66
CA GLY A 462 32.65 14.85 72.01
C GLY A 462 34.16 14.63 71.84
N THR A 463 34.75 15.20 70.78
CA THR A 463 36.19 15.12 70.52
C THR A 463 36.97 15.93 71.56
N SER A 464 36.59 17.20 71.77
CA SER A 464 37.22 18.09 72.73
C SER A 464 37.14 17.56 74.16
N ALA A 465 35.97 17.08 74.60
CA ALA A 465 35.81 16.51 75.94
C ALA A 465 36.66 15.24 76.14
N SER A 466 36.77 14.39 75.11
CA SER A 466 37.62 13.19 75.17
C SER A 466 39.09 13.56 75.31
N LEU A 467 39.56 14.57 74.57
CA LEU A 467 40.94 15.06 74.63
C LEU A 467 41.26 15.81 75.93
N GLU A 468 40.31 16.58 76.47
CA GLU A 468 40.47 17.29 77.75
C GLU A 468 40.62 16.31 78.92
N VAL A 469 39.78 15.26 78.97
CA VAL A 469 39.88 14.20 79.97
C VAL A 469 41.18 13.41 79.81
N LEU A 470 41.59 13.13 78.57
CA LEU A 470 42.85 12.45 78.25
C LEU A 470 44.05 13.25 78.78
N SER A 471 44.14 14.53 78.43
CA SER A 471 45.21 15.45 78.87
C SER A 471 45.28 15.53 80.40
N LYS A 472 44.13 15.69 81.07
CA LYS A 472 44.04 15.75 82.53
C LYS A 472 44.51 14.46 83.21
N ARG A 473 44.22 13.28 82.63
CA ARG A 473 44.68 11.99 83.18
C ARG A 473 46.18 11.76 82.99
N ILE A 474 46.71 12.11 81.82
CA ILE A 474 48.15 12.03 81.53
C ILE A 474 48.92 12.93 82.50
N ALA A 475 48.47 14.16 82.73
CA ALA A 475 49.08 15.08 83.71
C ALA A 475 49.05 14.54 85.16
N GLN A 476 48.16 13.60 85.46
CA GLN A 476 48.02 12.94 86.76
C GLN A 476 48.73 11.57 86.82
N GLY A 477 49.47 11.18 85.78
CA GLY A 477 50.18 9.90 85.70
C GLY A 477 49.27 8.67 85.59
N ARG A 478 48.01 8.83 85.16
CA ARG A 478 47.03 7.74 85.05
C ARG A 478 46.90 7.27 83.60
N TYR A 479 47.43 6.08 83.29
CA TYR A 479 47.51 5.56 81.91
C TYR A 479 46.48 4.45 81.60
N ASP A 480 45.85 3.86 82.60
CA ASP A 480 45.02 2.64 82.56
C ASP A 480 43.74 2.73 81.69
N ALA A 481 43.37 3.93 81.22
CA ALA A 481 42.20 4.14 80.35
C ALA A 481 42.46 5.13 79.20
N VAL A 482 43.72 5.41 78.88
CA VAL A 482 44.12 6.33 77.80
C VAL A 482 43.55 5.86 76.46
N ASP A 483 43.64 4.56 76.15
CA ASP A 483 43.11 3.97 74.91
C ASP A 483 41.61 4.15 74.73
N LYS A 484 40.85 4.13 75.83
CA LYS A 484 39.40 4.34 75.80
C LYS A 484 39.05 5.74 75.29
N TYR A 485 39.70 6.78 75.82
CA TYR A 485 39.41 8.16 75.45
C TYR A 485 39.98 8.51 74.06
N ILE A 486 41.13 7.92 73.69
CA ILE A 486 41.64 7.98 72.30
C ILE A 486 40.62 7.33 71.35
N GLY A 487 40.06 6.17 71.70
CA GLY A 487 39.01 5.51 70.92
C GLY A 487 37.75 6.37 70.76
N MET A 488 37.29 7.02 71.84
CA MET A 488 36.12 7.92 71.79
C MET A 488 36.36 9.15 70.89
N ALA A 489 37.56 9.74 70.96
CA ALA A 489 37.95 10.84 70.07
C ALA A 489 38.01 10.37 68.61
N LYS A 490 38.66 9.23 68.33
CA LYS A 490 38.75 8.63 66.98
C LYS A 490 37.36 8.34 66.38
N VAL A 491 36.42 7.83 67.16
CA VAL A 491 35.03 7.60 66.71
C VAL A 491 34.33 8.92 66.34
N SER A 492 34.51 9.97 67.15
CA SER A 492 33.92 11.29 66.89
C SER A 492 34.52 11.95 65.64
N VAL A 493 35.83 11.83 65.43
CA VAL A 493 36.52 12.31 64.23
C VAL A 493 36.08 11.55 62.97
N ARG A 494 35.97 10.21 63.03
CA ARG A 494 35.46 9.42 61.89
C ARG A 494 34.04 9.82 61.52
N ARG A 495 33.16 10.05 62.50
CA ARG A 495 31.79 10.54 62.25
C ARG A 495 31.77 11.93 61.63
N ALA A 496 32.65 12.84 62.07
CA ALA A 496 32.79 14.17 61.49
C ALA A 496 33.26 14.09 60.03
N ALA A 497 34.24 13.23 59.72
CA ALA A 497 34.69 12.99 58.35
C ALA A 497 33.55 12.48 57.44
N THR A 498 32.78 11.49 57.90
CA THR A 498 31.62 10.97 57.15
C THR A 498 30.55 12.03 56.93
N LEU A 499 30.27 12.89 57.92
CA LEU A 499 29.29 13.97 57.78
C LEU A 499 29.74 15.01 56.75
N THR A 500 31.00 15.43 56.80
CA THR A 500 31.59 16.38 55.84
C THR A 500 31.57 15.82 54.42
N GLN A 501 31.87 14.54 54.25
CA GLN A 501 31.81 13.87 52.95
C GLN A 501 30.38 13.86 52.37
N ARG A 502 29.37 13.60 53.22
CA ARG A 502 27.95 13.66 52.83
C ARG A 502 27.51 15.08 52.42
N LEU A 503 28.01 16.11 53.09
CA LEU A 503 27.71 17.51 52.78
C LEU A 503 28.35 17.98 51.48
N LEU A 504 29.59 17.56 51.23
CA LEU A 504 30.31 17.90 50.00
C LEU A 504 29.72 17.17 48.78
N ALA A 505 29.32 15.90 48.93
CA ALA A 505 28.59 15.14 47.90
C ALA A 505 27.25 15.80 47.52
N PHE A 506 26.59 16.48 48.46
CA PHE A 506 25.36 17.24 48.20
C PHE A 506 25.64 18.63 47.58
N SER A 507 26.74 19.29 47.97
CA SER A 507 27.08 20.67 47.61
C SER A 507 27.55 20.86 46.16
N ARG A 508 28.22 19.88 45.54
CA ARG A 508 28.69 19.98 44.14
C ARG A 508 28.45 18.70 43.33
N ARG A 509 28.40 18.83 41.99
CA ARG A 509 28.53 17.70 41.06
C ARG A 509 29.93 17.12 41.28
N GLN A 510 30.04 16.09 42.11
CA GLN A 510 31.27 15.32 42.23
C GLN A 510 31.48 14.61 40.88
N THR A 511 32.59 14.90 40.21
CA THR A 511 32.96 14.20 38.98
C THR A 511 33.32 12.78 39.37
N LEU A 512 32.53 11.79 38.93
CA LEU A 512 32.88 10.38 39.08
C LEU A 512 34.20 10.10 38.35
N ASP A 513 35.02 9.21 38.90
CA ASP A 513 36.20 8.66 38.22
C ASP A 513 35.93 7.21 37.80
N PRO A 514 35.07 6.96 36.79
CA PRO A 514 34.66 5.62 36.42
C PRO A 514 35.82 4.84 35.81
N LYS A 515 36.12 3.68 36.39
CA LYS A 515 37.15 2.74 35.92
C LYS A 515 36.57 1.36 35.71
N PRO A 516 37.12 0.55 34.77
CA PRO A 516 36.76 -0.86 34.65
C PRO A 516 37.06 -1.59 35.96
N THR A 517 36.01 -1.98 36.68
CA THR A 517 36.11 -2.52 38.04
C THR A 517 35.59 -3.95 38.11
N ASP A 518 36.35 -4.83 38.78
CA ASP A 518 35.85 -6.14 39.23
C ASP A 518 35.04 -5.96 40.52
N VAL A 519 33.72 -6.03 40.39
CA VAL A 519 32.78 -5.79 41.48
C VAL A 519 32.83 -6.89 42.54
N ASN A 520 33.10 -8.15 42.17
CA ASN A 520 33.21 -9.22 43.16
C ASN A 520 34.45 -9.04 44.03
N ARG A 521 35.59 -8.67 43.42
CA ARG A 521 36.83 -8.37 44.17
C ARG A 521 36.63 -7.18 45.12
N LEU A 522 35.94 -6.14 44.67
CA LEU A 522 35.61 -4.99 45.50
C LEU A 522 34.72 -5.38 46.69
N ILE A 523 33.65 -6.13 46.46
CA ILE A 523 32.75 -6.59 47.53
C ILE A 523 33.49 -7.45 48.55
N ALA A 524 34.37 -8.35 48.10
CA ALA A 524 35.21 -9.15 48.99
C ALA A 524 36.12 -8.28 49.86
N GLY A 525 36.69 -7.19 49.31
CA GLY A 525 37.54 -6.24 50.04
C GLY A 525 36.80 -5.45 51.13
N VAL A 526 35.49 -5.22 50.98
CA VAL A 526 34.67 -4.49 51.96
C VAL A 526 33.82 -5.38 52.87
N GLU A 527 33.83 -6.70 52.68
CA GLU A 527 32.98 -7.63 53.45
C GLU A 527 33.26 -7.54 54.96
N GLU A 528 34.52 -7.50 55.38
CA GLU A 528 34.90 -7.39 56.80
C GLU A 528 34.42 -6.06 57.41
N LEU A 529 34.53 -4.97 56.64
CA LEU A 529 34.04 -3.66 57.05
C LEU A 529 32.51 -3.65 57.20
N ILE A 530 31.79 -4.29 56.29
CA ILE A 530 30.33 -4.45 56.37
C ILE A 530 29.95 -5.25 57.62
N ARG A 531 30.61 -6.40 57.84
CA ARG A 531 30.35 -7.29 58.99
C ARG A 531 30.57 -6.56 60.32
N SER A 532 31.63 -5.76 60.43
CA SER A 532 31.89 -4.95 61.63
C SER A 532 30.88 -3.80 61.82
N THR A 533 30.31 -3.27 60.73
CA THR A 533 29.36 -2.15 60.76
C THR A 533 27.93 -2.57 61.10
N VAL A 534 27.49 -3.73 60.61
CA VAL A 534 26.14 -4.26 60.90
C VAL A 534 26.05 -4.93 62.27
N GLY A 535 27.18 -5.42 62.78
CA GLY A 535 27.29 -6.03 64.10
C GLY A 535 26.95 -7.53 64.12
N PRO A 536 27.20 -8.21 65.26
CA PRO A 536 27.18 -9.67 65.35
C PRO A 536 25.77 -10.30 65.29
N GLN A 537 24.72 -9.50 65.43
CA GLN A 537 23.32 -9.98 65.41
C GLN A 537 22.77 -10.19 64.00
N ILE A 538 23.51 -9.76 62.96
CA ILE A 538 23.10 -9.90 61.56
C ILE A 538 24.05 -10.87 60.85
N GLN A 539 23.48 -11.91 60.26
CA GLN A 539 24.21 -12.85 59.43
C GLN A 539 24.43 -12.22 58.04
N VAL A 540 25.67 -11.86 57.73
CA VAL A 540 26.07 -11.36 56.41
C VAL A 540 26.48 -12.51 55.50
N GLU A 541 25.83 -12.60 54.34
CA GLU A 541 26.06 -13.61 53.29
C GLU A 541 26.36 -12.88 51.96
N VAL A 542 27.46 -13.24 51.30
CA VAL A 542 27.85 -12.68 49.99
C VAL A 542 27.79 -13.80 48.95
N VAL A 543 26.98 -13.60 47.91
CA VAL A 543 26.78 -14.55 46.81
C VAL A 543 27.25 -13.90 45.51
N GLY A 544 28.51 -14.17 45.15
CA GLY A 544 29.10 -13.67 43.92
C GLY A 544 28.82 -14.58 42.72
N ALA A 545 28.32 -14.03 41.61
CA ALA A 545 28.22 -14.80 40.36
C ALA A 545 29.60 -15.06 39.75
N GLY A 546 29.82 -16.28 39.25
CA GLY A 546 31.01 -16.63 38.46
C GLY A 546 31.00 -15.94 37.09
N GLY A 547 32.17 -15.45 36.64
CA GLY A 547 32.29 -14.76 35.34
C GLY A 547 31.52 -13.44 35.28
N LEU A 548 31.42 -12.73 36.41
CA LEU A 548 30.76 -11.43 36.49
C LEU A 548 31.40 -10.44 35.52
N TRP A 549 30.57 -9.69 34.78
CA TRP A 549 31.08 -8.74 33.79
C TRP A 549 31.72 -7.51 34.47
N PRO A 550 32.80 -6.93 33.92
CA PRO A 550 33.29 -5.66 34.43
C PRO A 550 32.28 -4.53 34.15
N ALA A 551 32.24 -3.54 35.04
CA ALA A 551 31.46 -2.31 34.87
C ALA A 551 32.38 -1.10 34.98
N ASN A 552 32.09 -0.03 34.22
CA ASN A 552 32.85 1.21 34.29
C ASN A 552 32.27 2.13 35.37
N ILE A 553 32.76 1.99 36.60
CA ILE A 553 32.17 2.59 37.80
C ILE A 553 33.26 3.17 38.71
N ASP A 554 32.89 4.12 39.56
CA ASP A 554 33.76 4.61 40.63
C ASP A 554 33.71 3.64 41.82
N ALA A 555 34.82 2.93 42.07
CA ALA A 555 34.92 1.92 43.11
C ALA A 555 34.57 2.46 44.51
N MET A 556 35.09 3.64 44.88
CA MET A 556 34.84 4.23 46.19
C MET A 556 33.36 4.58 46.38
N GLN A 557 32.69 5.02 45.31
CA GLN A 557 31.25 5.32 45.38
C GLN A 557 30.41 4.06 45.50
N LEU A 558 30.81 2.96 44.86
CA LEU A 558 30.15 1.66 45.04
C LEU A 558 30.33 1.14 46.48
N GLU A 559 31.53 1.21 47.06
CA GLU A 559 31.78 0.83 48.45
C GLU A 559 30.89 1.64 49.41
N ASN A 560 30.84 2.95 49.23
CA ASN A 560 29.98 3.83 50.03
C ASN A 560 28.48 3.52 49.86
N ALA A 561 28.04 3.18 48.64
CA ALA A 561 26.68 2.76 48.37
C ALA A 561 26.34 1.46 49.13
N LEU A 562 27.22 0.46 49.07
CA LEU A 562 27.06 -0.80 49.79
C LEU A 562 26.98 -0.59 51.30
N LEU A 563 27.90 0.20 51.88
CA LEU A 563 27.88 0.51 53.31
C LEU A 563 26.58 1.21 53.72
N ASN A 564 26.10 2.18 52.94
CA ASN A 564 24.85 2.88 53.21
C ASN A 564 23.64 1.93 53.18
N LEU A 565 23.59 1.00 52.22
CA LEU A 565 22.53 -0.02 52.16
C LEU A 565 22.61 -0.98 53.34
N CYS A 566 23.80 -1.45 53.71
CA CYS A 566 24.01 -2.33 54.86
C CYS A 566 23.63 -1.68 56.20
N ILE A 567 23.94 -0.38 56.36
CA ILE A 567 23.53 0.40 57.54
C ILE A 567 22.01 0.54 57.59
N ASN A 568 21.36 0.84 56.47
CA ASN A 568 19.91 0.93 56.40
C ASN A 568 19.23 -0.41 56.70
N ALA A 569 19.77 -1.49 56.16
CA ALA A 569 19.35 -2.87 56.43
C ALA A 569 19.46 -3.21 57.93
N ARG A 570 20.61 -2.90 58.56
CA ARG A 570 20.79 -3.08 60.01
C ARG A 570 19.71 -2.35 60.80
N ASP A 571 19.49 -1.08 60.50
CA ASP A 571 18.53 -0.27 61.22
C ASP A 571 17.09 -0.79 61.02
N ALA A 572 16.78 -1.37 59.85
CA ALA A 572 15.49 -2.01 59.56
C ALA A 572 15.28 -3.37 60.26
N MET A 573 16.37 -4.03 60.68
CA MET A 573 16.37 -5.30 61.41
C MET A 573 16.51 -5.14 62.94
N ALA A 574 16.71 -3.92 63.43
CA ALA A 574 16.86 -3.66 64.86
C ALA A 574 15.52 -3.82 65.60
N PRO A 575 15.50 -4.39 66.84
CA PRO A 575 16.64 -4.86 67.63
C PRO A 575 16.90 -6.38 67.52
N HIS A 576 16.19 -7.09 66.64
CA HIS A 576 16.16 -8.56 66.64
C HIS A 576 17.24 -9.20 65.76
N GLY A 577 17.96 -8.40 64.96
CA GLY A 577 18.92 -8.91 63.99
C GLY A 577 18.21 -9.57 62.81
N GLY A 578 18.97 -10.32 61.99
CA GLY A 578 18.40 -10.94 60.79
C GLY A 578 19.47 -11.39 59.81
N ARG A 579 19.08 -11.54 58.55
CA ARG A 579 20.00 -11.89 57.47
C ARG A 579 20.15 -10.72 56.50
N LEU A 580 21.40 -10.46 56.13
CA LEU A 580 21.76 -9.51 55.08
C LEU A 580 22.50 -10.26 53.98
N THR A 581 21.92 -10.29 52.78
CA THR A 581 22.50 -10.95 51.61
C THR A 581 22.95 -9.91 50.60
N ILE A 582 24.19 -10.03 50.11
CA ILE A 582 24.73 -9.22 49.01
C ILE A 582 24.93 -10.16 47.83
N GLU A 583 24.21 -9.93 46.73
CA GLU A 583 24.26 -10.78 45.54
C GLU A 583 24.75 -10.01 44.32
N THR A 584 25.61 -10.64 43.52
CA THR A 584 25.98 -10.14 42.20
C THR A 584 25.49 -11.07 41.10
N ALA A 585 25.06 -10.52 39.97
CA ALA A 585 24.62 -11.32 38.83
C ALA A 585 24.77 -10.57 37.50
N ASN A 586 24.97 -11.32 36.42
CA ASN A 586 24.83 -10.81 35.06
C ASN A 586 23.36 -10.92 34.64
N ARG A 587 22.79 -9.83 34.10
CA ARG A 587 21.40 -9.75 33.66
C ARG A 587 21.36 -9.29 32.20
N TRP A 588 20.76 -10.12 31.35
CA TRP A 588 20.37 -9.68 30.01
C TRP A 588 18.89 -9.30 30.05
N LEU A 589 18.61 -8.02 29.79
CA LEU A 589 17.26 -7.51 29.67
C LEU A 589 16.87 -7.48 28.19
N ASP A 590 15.89 -8.29 27.82
CA ASP A 590 15.20 -8.23 26.53
C ASP A 590 14.18 -7.07 26.52
N ASP A 591 13.54 -6.78 25.39
CA ASP A 591 12.62 -5.63 25.25
C ASP A 591 11.48 -5.62 26.29
N ARG A 592 10.95 -6.80 26.62
CA ARG A 592 9.88 -6.96 27.61
C ARG A 592 10.39 -6.73 29.03
N SER A 593 11.50 -7.37 29.39
CA SER A 593 12.11 -7.23 30.71
C SER A 593 12.65 -5.82 30.92
N ALA A 594 13.17 -5.18 29.87
CA ALA A 594 13.61 -3.78 29.86
C ALA A 594 12.46 -2.82 30.20
N LEU A 595 11.29 -3.00 29.58
CA LEU A 595 10.09 -2.21 29.88
C LEU A 595 9.60 -2.42 31.32
N GLU A 596 9.53 -3.67 31.78
CA GLU A 596 9.16 -4.01 33.16
C GLU A 596 10.20 -3.45 34.16
N HIS A 597 11.47 -3.33 33.77
CA HIS A 597 12.58 -2.83 34.58
C HIS A 597 12.87 -1.32 34.44
N GLY A 598 12.16 -0.61 33.56
CA GLY A 598 12.38 0.83 33.31
C GLY A 598 13.79 1.14 32.81
N LEU A 599 14.40 0.17 32.14
CA LEU A 599 15.77 0.18 31.64
C LEU A 599 15.74 -0.01 30.11
N PRO A 600 16.71 0.53 29.35
CA PRO A 600 16.91 0.12 27.96
C PRO A 600 17.24 -1.39 27.87
N PRO A 601 16.87 -2.07 26.77
CA PRO A 601 17.30 -3.43 26.50
C PRO A 601 18.83 -3.51 26.45
N GLY A 602 19.43 -4.52 27.09
CA GLY A 602 20.88 -4.62 27.14
C GLY A 602 21.46 -5.58 28.18
N GLN A 603 22.79 -5.58 28.27
CA GLN A 603 23.57 -6.39 29.19
C GLN A 603 23.99 -5.56 30.40
N TYR A 604 23.52 -5.97 31.58
CA TYR A 604 23.75 -5.28 32.85
C TYR A 604 24.40 -6.21 33.86
N LEU A 605 25.27 -5.65 34.69
CA LEU A 605 25.66 -6.21 35.97
C LEU A 605 24.69 -5.72 37.04
N SER A 606 24.20 -6.61 37.90
CA SER A 606 23.36 -6.25 39.05
C SER A 606 24.09 -6.54 40.36
N VAL A 607 23.99 -5.60 41.30
CA VAL A 607 24.39 -5.76 42.71
C VAL A 607 23.14 -5.55 43.56
N CYS A 608 22.68 -6.58 44.27
CA CYS A 608 21.50 -6.53 45.11
C CYS A 608 21.88 -6.69 46.58
N VAL A 609 21.30 -5.86 47.45
CA VAL A 609 21.41 -5.96 48.91
C VAL A 609 20.03 -6.26 49.48
N THR A 610 19.89 -7.42 50.10
CA THR A 610 18.63 -7.93 50.64
C THR A 610 18.70 -8.06 52.16
N ASP A 611 17.77 -7.44 52.85
CA ASP A 611 17.56 -7.58 54.29
C ASP A 611 16.25 -8.30 54.61
N THR A 612 16.19 -8.93 55.78
CA THR A 612 14.98 -9.53 56.35
C THR A 612 14.34 -8.63 57.41
N GLY A 613 14.44 -7.30 57.24
CA GLY A 613 13.95 -6.31 58.19
C GLY A 613 12.46 -6.01 58.05
N ALA A 614 12.04 -4.86 58.58
CA ALA A 614 10.63 -4.46 58.63
C ALA A 614 9.97 -4.20 57.26
N GLY A 615 10.74 -4.04 56.18
CA GLY A 615 10.23 -3.65 54.87
C GLY A 615 9.63 -2.24 54.82
N MET A 616 9.02 -1.87 53.69
CA MET A 616 8.40 -0.57 53.46
C MET A 616 6.99 -0.73 52.88
N THR A 617 6.11 0.23 53.16
CA THR A 617 4.82 0.33 52.43
C THR A 617 5.07 0.87 51.01
N PRO A 618 4.14 0.67 50.05
CA PRO A 618 4.27 1.20 48.70
C PRO A 618 4.50 2.73 48.65
N GLU A 619 3.86 3.49 49.56
CA GLU A 619 4.00 4.94 49.63
C GLU A 619 5.40 5.37 50.10
N VAL A 620 5.98 4.61 51.03
CA VAL A 620 7.35 4.83 51.52
C VAL A 620 8.35 4.46 50.44
N ALA A 621 8.16 3.33 49.76
CA ALA A 621 9.03 2.87 48.68
C ALA A 621 9.06 3.85 47.50
N ALA A 622 7.91 4.42 47.13
CA ALA A 622 7.81 5.41 46.05
C ALA A 622 8.60 6.70 46.33
N ARG A 623 8.75 7.06 47.62
CA ARG A 623 9.43 8.27 48.08
C ARG A 623 10.82 8.01 48.66
N ALA A 624 11.26 6.74 48.70
CA ALA A 624 12.50 6.35 49.37
C ALA A 624 13.76 6.99 48.77
N PHE A 625 13.72 7.36 47.47
CA PHE A 625 14.81 8.06 46.80
C PHE A 625 14.67 9.59 46.84
N ASP A 626 13.57 10.13 47.38
CA ASP A 626 13.39 11.57 47.52
C ASP A 626 14.45 12.11 48.50
N PRO A 627 15.16 13.19 48.16
CA PRO A 627 16.09 13.82 49.08
C PRO A 627 15.40 14.19 50.41
N PHE A 628 16.04 13.90 51.53
CA PHE A 628 15.58 14.17 52.91
C PHE A 628 14.39 13.34 53.39
N PHE A 629 13.85 12.45 52.56
CA PHE A 629 12.81 11.54 53.00
C PHE A 629 13.39 10.48 53.95
N THR A 630 12.84 10.39 55.16
CA THR A 630 13.24 9.40 56.17
C THR A 630 12.03 9.01 57.00
N THR A 631 11.92 7.72 57.31
CA THR A 631 10.92 7.19 58.26
C THR A 631 11.47 7.12 59.69
N LYS A 632 12.76 7.42 59.89
CA LYS A 632 13.43 7.41 61.20
C LYS A 632 13.11 8.71 61.99
N PRO A 633 13.10 8.66 63.33
CA PRO A 633 12.91 9.86 64.17
C PRO A 633 13.90 10.98 63.86
N LEU A 634 13.49 12.23 64.10
CA LEU A 634 14.32 13.44 63.93
C LEU A 634 15.69 13.27 64.60
N GLY A 635 16.77 13.41 63.82
CA GLY A 635 18.16 13.27 64.26
C GLY A 635 18.79 11.88 64.08
N GLN A 636 18.04 10.87 63.64
CA GLN A 636 18.56 9.49 63.44
C GLN A 636 18.66 9.07 61.96
N GLY A 637 18.30 9.95 61.03
CA GLY A 637 18.42 9.71 59.60
C GLY A 637 18.43 11.01 58.81
N THR A 638 19.40 11.16 57.91
CA THR A 638 19.52 12.36 57.07
C THR A 638 18.60 12.35 55.85
N GLY A 639 18.01 11.20 55.51
CA GLY A 639 17.23 11.01 54.27
C GLY A 639 18.05 11.21 52.98
N LEU A 640 19.38 11.24 53.07
CA LEU A 640 20.27 11.48 51.93
C LEU A 640 20.92 10.20 51.38
N GLY A 641 20.97 9.11 52.16
CA GLY A 641 21.68 7.90 51.78
C GLY A 641 21.20 7.28 50.46
N LEU A 642 19.88 7.05 50.35
CA LEU A 642 19.29 6.42 49.16
C LEU A 642 19.28 7.36 47.95
N SER A 643 19.08 8.66 48.15
CA SER A 643 19.11 9.64 47.05
C SER A 643 20.51 9.82 46.46
N MET A 644 21.57 9.73 47.28
CA MET A 644 22.96 9.69 46.81
C MET A 644 23.25 8.42 45.99
N ILE A 645 22.80 7.26 46.45
CA ILE A 645 22.95 5.99 45.71
C ILE A 645 22.24 6.09 44.34
N TYR A 646 21.02 6.61 44.32
CA TYR A 646 20.29 6.85 43.08
C TYR A 646 21.06 7.76 42.12
N GLY A 647 21.62 8.86 42.62
CA GLY A 647 22.44 9.79 41.84
C GLY A 647 23.70 9.15 41.27
N PHE A 648 24.46 8.43 42.09
CA PHE A 648 25.68 7.70 41.69
C PHE A 648 25.39 6.68 40.58
N VAL A 649 24.37 5.84 40.77
CA VAL A 649 24.04 4.77 39.82
C VAL A 649 23.56 5.37 38.49
N ARG A 650 22.76 6.44 38.52
CA ARG A 650 22.34 7.16 37.30
C ARG A 650 23.51 7.80 36.56
N GLN A 651 24.44 8.43 37.28
CA GLN A 651 25.64 9.03 36.67
C GLN A 651 26.59 7.98 36.08
N SER A 652 26.55 6.75 36.59
CA SER A 652 27.27 5.60 36.05
C SER A 652 26.53 4.91 34.88
N GLY A 653 25.48 5.53 34.33
CA GLY A 653 24.67 4.97 33.25
C GLY A 653 23.72 3.83 33.67
N GLY A 654 23.54 3.64 34.98
CA GLY A 654 22.79 2.56 35.59
C GLY A 654 21.38 2.91 36.07
N HIS A 655 20.76 1.99 36.80
CA HIS A 655 19.44 2.17 37.44
C HIS A 655 19.37 1.49 38.81
N VAL A 656 18.57 2.03 39.74
CA VAL A 656 18.33 1.44 41.07
C VAL A 656 16.87 1.01 41.19
N ARG A 657 16.60 -0.13 41.84
CA ARG A 657 15.25 -0.63 42.12
C ARG A 657 15.10 -1.11 43.55
N ILE A 658 13.87 -0.97 44.05
CA ILE A 658 13.45 -1.42 45.37
C ILE A 658 12.40 -2.52 45.18
N TYR A 659 12.61 -3.66 45.81
CA TYR A 659 11.61 -4.70 46.02
C TYR A 659 11.42 -4.83 47.52
N THR A 660 10.23 -4.60 48.03
CA THR A 660 10.00 -4.52 49.48
C THR A 660 8.58 -4.94 49.81
N GLU A 661 8.44 -5.71 50.88
CA GLU A 661 7.14 -6.10 51.43
C GLU A 661 7.18 -5.91 52.94
N LEU A 662 6.12 -5.31 53.48
CA LEU A 662 6.04 -4.99 54.90
C LEU A 662 6.11 -6.27 55.74
N GLY A 663 7.08 -6.33 56.65
CA GLY A 663 7.34 -7.48 57.53
C GLY A 663 8.19 -8.60 56.92
N LEU A 664 8.54 -8.52 55.63
CA LEU A 664 9.36 -9.53 54.94
C LEU A 664 10.77 -9.04 54.58
N GLY A 665 10.94 -7.71 54.46
CA GLY A 665 12.25 -7.09 54.25
C GLY A 665 12.33 -6.27 52.98
N THR A 666 13.55 -5.85 52.63
CA THR A 666 13.82 -5.02 51.45
C THR A 666 14.99 -5.58 50.65
N THR A 667 14.84 -5.59 49.33
CA THR A 667 15.91 -5.82 48.36
C THR A 667 16.13 -4.55 47.54
N MET A 668 17.35 -4.02 47.61
CA MET A 668 17.80 -2.90 46.79
C MET A 668 18.73 -3.42 45.69
N CYS A 669 18.37 -3.25 44.42
CA CYS A 669 19.17 -3.70 43.29
C CYS A 669 19.71 -2.51 42.47
N MET A 670 21.03 -2.44 42.33
CA MET A 670 21.74 -1.50 41.48
C MET A 670 22.16 -2.20 40.18
N TYR A 671 21.82 -1.64 39.03
CA TYR A 671 22.13 -2.16 37.70
C TYR A 671 23.13 -1.24 37.00
N PHE A 672 24.22 -1.80 36.48
CA PHE A 672 25.27 -1.09 35.75
C PHE A 672 25.46 -1.68 34.36
N PRO A 673 25.59 -0.87 33.29
CA PRO A 673 25.89 -1.39 31.96
C PRO A 673 27.21 -2.17 31.93
N ARG A 674 27.23 -3.28 31.20
CA ARG A 674 28.46 -4.05 30.97
C ARG A 674 29.51 -3.19 30.27
N HIS A 675 30.74 -3.22 30.77
CA HIS A 675 31.91 -2.71 30.06
C HIS A 675 32.48 -3.78 29.10
N LEU A 676 32.75 -3.40 27.85
CA LEU A 676 33.27 -4.28 26.79
C LEU A 676 34.82 -4.17 26.69
N GLY A 677 35.51 -4.37 27.81
CA GLY A 677 36.97 -4.38 27.93
C GLY A 677 37.40 -5.26 29.12
N SER A 678 38.66 -5.70 29.17
CA SER A 678 39.19 -6.42 30.35
C SER A 678 39.31 -5.46 31.54
N ALA A 679 38.94 -5.91 32.74
CA ALA A 679 39.26 -5.18 33.95
C ALA A 679 40.79 -4.96 33.99
N VAL A 680 41.22 -3.75 34.33
CA VAL A 680 42.66 -3.50 34.52
C VAL A 680 43.10 -4.36 35.69
N GLU A 681 44.02 -5.29 35.45
CA GLU A 681 44.68 -6.06 36.50
C GLU A 681 45.45 -5.07 37.38
N ALA A 682 44.83 -4.66 38.48
CA ALA A 682 45.57 -4.09 39.59
C ALA A 682 46.29 -5.26 40.29
N GLU A 683 47.58 -5.37 40.01
CA GLU A 683 48.54 -6.10 40.85
C GLU A 683 48.36 -5.65 42.30
N ALA A 684 47.86 -6.56 43.13
CA ALA A 684 47.97 -6.47 44.56
C ALA A 684 47.95 -7.91 45.08
N ASP A 685 49.15 -8.46 45.28
CA ASP A 685 49.51 -9.24 46.46
C ASP A 685 51.01 -9.60 46.45
N ALA A 686 51.81 -8.69 47.01
CA ALA A 686 53.11 -8.88 47.66
C ALA A 686 53.46 -7.48 48.22
N VAL A 687 53.71 -7.20 49.50
CA VAL A 687 54.47 -7.90 50.51
C VAL A 687 53.97 -7.43 51.89
N ASN A 688 53.71 -8.37 52.80
CA ASN A 688 53.73 -8.13 54.23
C ASN A 688 55.17 -8.40 54.71
N GLU A 689 55.70 -7.54 55.59
CA GLU A 689 56.97 -7.66 56.32
C GLU A 689 58.31 -7.51 55.55
N ALA A 690 58.77 -6.25 55.42
CA ALA A 690 60.17 -5.73 55.48
C ALA A 690 60.12 -4.30 54.88
N ALA A 691 60.74 -3.24 55.39
CA ALA A 691 62.02 -3.17 56.07
C ALA A 691 62.05 -1.99 57.06
N ALA A 692 62.62 -2.25 58.24
CA ALA A 692 63.42 -1.25 58.91
C ALA A 692 64.70 -1.03 58.09
N ALA A 693 65.12 0.23 58.00
CA ALA A 693 66.38 0.72 57.42
C ALA A 693 66.48 0.71 55.88
N GLY A 694 66.14 1.85 55.27
CA GLY A 694 66.53 2.27 53.91
C GLY A 694 66.85 3.77 53.93
N GLU A 695 67.84 4.19 53.14
CA GLU A 695 68.65 5.41 53.28
C GLU A 695 67.91 6.77 53.24
N SER A 696 68.55 7.79 53.84
CA SER A 696 68.07 9.16 54.04
C SER A 696 67.58 9.87 52.76
N GLY A 697 66.30 9.76 52.43
CA GLY A 697 65.63 10.64 51.47
C GLY A 697 65.30 11.99 52.10
N THR A 698 65.40 13.08 51.33
CA THR A 698 64.95 14.40 51.75
C THR A 698 63.56 14.69 51.19
N VAL A 699 62.60 14.94 52.08
CA VAL A 699 61.20 15.25 51.72
C VAL A 699 60.93 16.74 51.97
N LEU A 700 60.41 17.45 50.96
CA LEU A 700 59.89 18.81 51.14
C LEU A 700 58.38 18.73 51.36
N VAL A 701 57.89 19.24 52.49
CA VAL A 701 56.47 19.35 52.82
C VAL A 701 56.02 20.81 52.68
N ILE A 702 55.03 21.06 51.82
CA ILE A 702 54.37 22.36 51.66
C ILE A 702 52.90 22.22 52.05
N ASP A 703 52.52 22.81 53.17
CA ASP A 703 51.13 22.85 53.66
C ASP A 703 50.97 24.15 54.43
N ASP A 704 49.86 24.87 54.29
CA ASP A 704 49.62 26.15 54.98
C ASP A 704 49.15 25.96 56.43
N GLU A 705 48.55 24.81 56.73
CA GLU A 705 48.05 24.46 58.06
C GLU A 705 49.22 24.07 58.98
N VAL A 706 49.56 24.99 59.89
CA VAL A 706 50.68 24.88 60.83
C VAL A 706 50.67 23.54 61.59
N THR A 707 49.52 23.12 62.10
CA THR A 707 49.37 21.89 62.89
C THR A 707 49.62 20.63 62.06
N LEU A 708 49.04 20.54 60.86
CA LEU A 708 49.22 19.38 59.98
C LEU A 708 50.66 19.30 59.49
N ARG A 709 51.26 20.45 59.11
CA ARG A 709 52.66 20.53 58.71
C ARG A 709 53.61 20.02 59.80
N MET A 710 53.42 20.42 61.06
CA MET A 710 54.24 19.92 62.19
C MET A 710 54.11 18.40 62.37
N LEU A 711 52.89 17.87 62.27
CA LEU A 711 52.63 16.43 62.41
C LEU A 711 53.23 15.60 61.27
N LEU A 712 53.19 16.12 60.04
CA LEU A 712 53.83 15.49 58.88
C LEU A 712 55.36 15.48 59.03
N VAL A 713 55.95 16.57 59.52
CA VAL A 713 57.39 16.64 59.81
C VAL A 713 57.76 15.58 60.84
N GLU A 714 57.07 15.53 61.97
CA GLU A 714 57.35 14.58 63.05
C GLU A 714 57.29 13.12 62.58
N VAL A 715 56.21 12.72 61.90
CA VAL A 715 56.03 11.34 61.45
C VAL A 715 57.02 10.93 60.35
N LEU A 716 57.37 11.83 59.44
CA LEU A 716 58.36 11.55 58.38
C LEU A 716 59.78 11.49 58.95
N GLU A 717 60.12 12.30 59.95
CA GLU A 717 61.39 12.23 60.67
C GLU A 717 61.51 10.93 61.48
N GLU A 718 60.44 10.50 62.17
CA GLU A 718 60.37 9.19 62.85
C GLU A 718 60.53 8.02 61.87
N ALA A 719 60.04 8.17 60.64
CA ALA A 719 60.23 7.20 59.56
C ALA A 719 61.64 7.22 58.93
N GLY A 720 62.52 8.12 59.36
CA GLY A 720 63.93 8.19 58.94
C GLY A 720 64.25 9.16 57.80
N TYR A 721 63.27 9.98 57.36
CA TYR A 721 63.49 10.98 56.31
C TYR A 721 64.03 12.30 56.87
N ARG A 722 64.83 13.02 56.06
CA ARG A 722 65.14 14.42 56.35
C ARG A 722 64.02 15.29 55.82
N VAL A 723 63.31 16.02 56.68
CA VAL A 723 62.17 16.84 56.24
C VAL A 723 62.55 18.31 56.15
N ILE A 724 62.17 18.97 55.06
CA ILE A 724 62.20 20.42 54.92
C ILE A 724 60.74 20.88 54.86
N ALA A 725 60.38 21.86 55.67
CA ALA A 725 59.01 22.38 55.73
C ALA A 725 58.92 23.77 55.12
N ALA A 726 57.89 24.02 54.33
CA ALA A 726 57.53 25.32 53.79
C ALA A 726 56.06 25.62 54.06
N GLN A 727 55.73 26.91 54.23
CA GLN A 727 54.39 27.34 54.63
C GLN A 727 53.48 27.70 53.45
N ASP A 728 54.06 27.93 52.27
CA ASP A 728 53.34 28.38 51.08
C ASP A 728 54.09 27.97 49.80
N GLY A 729 53.40 28.07 48.66
CA GLY A 729 53.95 27.71 47.36
C GLY A 729 55.25 28.46 47.00
N PRO A 730 55.33 29.79 47.16
CA PRO A 730 56.55 30.56 46.90
C PRO A 730 57.76 30.14 47.73
N SER A 731 57.61 29.93 49.04
CA SER A 731 58.70 29.49 49.92
C SER A 731 59.15 28.06 49.60
N GLY A 732 58.23 27.15 49.28
CA GLY A 732 58.57 25.80 48.85
C GLY A 732 59.25 25.77 47.48
N LEU A 733 58.81 26.59 46.53
CA LEU A 733 59.46 26.70 45.23
C LEU A 733 60.90 27.25 45.35
N ALA A 734 61.14 28.20 46.25
CA ALA A 734 62.49 28.70 46.53
C ALA A 734 63.43 27.60 47.04
N VAL A 735 62.93 26.66 47.86
CA VAL A 735 63.69 25.47 48.28
C VAL A 735 63.97 24.55 47.09
N LEU A 736 62.97 24.30 46.23
CA LEU A 736 63.11 23.44 45.05
C LEU A 736 64.10 24.01 44.01
N GLN A 737 64.22 25.33 43.93
CA GLN A 737 65.19 26.05 43.08
C GLN A 737 66.59 26.15 43.69
N SER A 738 66.77 25.80 44.97
CA SER A 738 68.09 25.80 45.63
C SER A 738 68.90 24.53 45.32
N GLU A 739 70.17 24.51 45.75
CA GLU A 739 71.04 23.32 45.65
C GLU A 739 70.72 22.21 46.68
N GLN A 740 69.72 22.40 47.55
CA GLN A 740 69.35 21.38 48.53
C GLN A 740 68.79 20.12 47.84
N ARG A 741 69.24 18.94 48.24
CA ARG A 741 68.66 17.67 47.77
C ARG A 741 67.21 17.56 48.25
N VAL A 742 66.28 17.29 47.33
CA VAL A 742 64.87 17.02 47.61
C VAL A 742 64.46 15.88 46.67
N ASP A 743 64.08 14.74 47.25
CA ASP A 743 63.76 13.51 46.53
C ASP A 743 62.24 13.36 46.34
N LEU A 744 61.45 13.84 47.32
CA LEU A 744 59.98 13.85 47.27
C LEU A 744 59.44 15.23 47.66
N LEU A 745 58.54 15.76 46.84
CA LEU A 745 57.69 16.90 47.17
C LEU A 745 56.33 16.42 47.65
N ILE A 746 55.95 16.74 48.87
CA ILE A 746 54.59 16.58 49.40
C ILE A 746 53.97 17.98 49.47
N THR A 747 52.90 18.25 48.73
CA THR A 747 52.29 19.59 48.68
C THR A 747 50.77 19.54 48.78
N ASP A 748 50.18 20.43 49.56
CA ASP A 748 48.74 20.72 49.46
C ASP A 748 48.44 21.36 48.09
N VAL A 749 47.31 21.04 47.48
CA VAL A 749 46.85 21.67 46.24
C VAL A 749 46.24 23.04 46.52
N GLY A 750 45.53 23.21 47.64
CA GLY A 750 44.80 24.42 48.02
C GLY A 750 45.65 25.59 48.57
N LEU A 751 46.96 25.63 48.29
CA LEU A 751 47.86 26.59 48.93
C LEU A 751 47.46 28.07 48.68
N PRO A 752 47.40 28.91 49.74
CA PRO A 752 47.25 30.36 49.61
C PRO A 752 48.54 31.02 49.11
N GLY A 753 48.44 32.26 48.58
CA GLY A 753 49.62 33.03 48.16
C GLY A 753 49.90 33.09 46.66
N GLY A 754 48.90 32.81 45.82
CA GLY A 754 48.94 33.08 44.37
C GLY A 754 49.52 31.94 43.50
N MET A 755 50.15 30.93 44.11
CA MET A 755 50.61 29.72 43.43
C MET A 755 50.04 28.48 44.14
N ASN A 756 49.27 27.68 43.41
CA ASN A 756 48.71 26.43 43.95
C ASN A 756 49.76 25.29 43.91
N GLY A 757 49.56 24.23 44.70
CA GLY A 757 50.56 23.15 44.80
C GLY A 757 50.88 22.45 43.48
N ARG A 758 49.91 22.40 42.55
CA ARG A 758 50.14 21.86 41.20
C ARG A 758 51.10 22.74 40.40
N GLN A 759 50.92 24.05 40.43
CA GLN A 759 51.80 25.01 39.79
C GLN A 759 53.22 24.96 40.37
N VAL A 760 53.36 24.75 41.69
CA VAL A 760 54.66 24.54 42.33
C VAL A 760 55.33 23.27 41.80
N ALA A 761 54.60 22.15 41.73
CA ALA A 761 55.12 20.89 41.22
C ALA A 761 55.52 20.96 39.74
N ASP A 762 54.66 21.53 38.89
CA ASP A 762 54.94 21.70 37.47
C ASP A 762 56.15 22.63 37.26
N ALA A 763 56.24 23.74 38.00
CA ALA A 763 57.40 24.62 37.97
C ALA A 763 58.68 23.92 38.46
N ALA A 764 58.59 23.11 39.51
CA ALA A 764 59.73 22.38 40.06
C ALA A 764 60.24 21.31 39.09
N ARG A 765 59.37 20.60 38.37
CA ARG A 765 59.79 19.56 37.41
C ARG A 765 60.46 20.11 36.15
N ILE A 766 60.32 21.41 35.86
CA ILE A 766 61.15 22.08 34.83
C ILE A 766 62.63 22.06 35.24
N TRP A 767 62.92 22.24 36.52
CA TRP A 767 64.29 22.29 37.07
C TRP A 767 64.77 20.93 37.58
N ARG A 768 63.85 20.07 38.05
CA ARG A 768 64.10 18.73 38.57
C ARG A 768 63.18 17.71 37.90
N PRO A 769 63.49 17.25 36.67
CA PRO A 769 62.60 16.37 35.91
C PRO A 769 62.22 15.07 36.63
N GLU A 770 63.16 14.54 37.43
CA GLU A 770 63.02 13.28 38.18
C GLU A 770 62.33 13.44 39.54
N LEU A 771 61.96 14.67 39.95
CA LEU A 771 61.33 14.92 41.24
C LEU A 771 60.01 14.15 41.36
N LYS A 772 59.91 13.33 42.41
CA LYS A 772 58.67 12.64 42.79
C LYS A 772 57.75 13.63 43.49
N VAL A 773 56.45 13.56 43.19
CA VAL A 773 55.46 14.50 43.73
C VAL A 773 54.27 13.75 44.30
N MET A 774 53.90 14.09 45.53
CA MET A 774 52.69 13.64 46.19
C MET A 774 51.81 14.84 46.50
N PHE A 775 50.64 14.88 45.89
CA PHE A 775 49.64 15.90 46.21
C PHE A 775 48.82 15.45 47.40
N ILE A 776 48.70 16.31 48.41
CA ILE A 776 47.67 16.21 49.42
C ILE A 776 46.52 17.10 48.95
N THR A 777 45.31 16.58 48.86
CA THR A 777 44.17 17.33 48.31
C THR A 777 42.98 17.30 49.24
N GLY A 778 42.25 18.41 49.32
CA GLY A 778 40.87 18.35 49.81
C GLY A 778 39.96 17.64 48.81
N TYR A 779 38.86 17.03 49.29
CA TYR A 779 37.85 16.41 48.42
C TYR A 779 37.33 17.32 47.29
N ALA A 780 37.37 18.65 47.47
CA ALA A 780 36.92 19.63 46.49
C ALA A 780 37.95 19.97 45.40
N GLU A 781 39.22 19.57 45.56
CA GLU A 781 40.36 20.04 44.75
C GLU A 781 40.94 18.96 43.84
N ASN A 782 40.47 17.71 43.94
CA ASN A 782 40.92 16.59 43.10
C ASN A 782 40.76 16.85 41.58
N ALA A 783 39.75 17.62 41.17
CA ALA A 783 39.56 17.99 39.76
C ALA A 783 40.65 18.93 39.21
N ALA A 784 41.34 19.70 40.09
CA ALA A 784 42.40 20.61 39.69
C ALA A 784 43.72 19.89 39.37
N VAL A 785 43.85 18.61 39.74
CA VAL A 785 45.05 17.80 39.51
C VAL A 785 45.07 17.17 38.10
N GLY A 786 44.04 17.42 37.29
CA GLY A 786 43.89 16.92 35.92
C GLY A 786 42.99 15.68 35.86
N ASN A 787 42.24 15.49 34.77
CA ASN A 787 41.24 14.44 34.51
C ASN A 787 41.82 12.99 34.54
N GLY A 788 42.45 12.56 35.64
CA GLY A 788 43.00 11.22 35.83
C GLY A 788 44.37 10.95 35.17
N TYR A 789 44.97 11.91 34.46
CA TYR A 789 46.29 11.75 33.83
C TYR A 789 47.40 12.41 34.65
N LEU A 790 47.89 11.70 35.66
CA LEU A 790 49.12 12.06 36.38
C LEU A 790 50.35 11.65 35.57
N ALA A 791 51.35 12.53 35.47
CA ALA A 791 52.63 12.18 34.83
C ALA A 791 53.40 11.15 35.70
N PRO A 792 54.29 10.32 35.12
CA PRO A 792 55.09 9.36 35.88
C PRO A 792 55.81 10.02 37.06
N GLY A 793 55.79 9.37 38.24
CA GLY A 793 56.35 9.91 39.48
C GLY A 793 55.44 10.88 40.25
N MET A 794 54.14 10.96 39.92
CA MET A 794 53.16 11.74 40.67
C MET A 794 52.07 10.86 41.32
N THR A 795 51.69 11.14 42.56
CA THR A 795 50.59 10.48 43.27
C THR A 795 49.72 11.47 44.03
N VAL A 796 48.54 11.03 44.49
CA VAL A 796 47.56 11.86 45.21
C VAL A 796 47.09 11.15 46.49
N ILE A 797 46.93 11.91 47.56
CA ILE A 797 46.30 11.52 48.82
C ILE A 797 45.20 12.53 49.15
N THR A 798 44.00 12.04 49.47
CA THR A 798 42.86 12.89 49.82
C THR A 798 42.71 13.07 51.33
N LYS A 799 42.52 14.32 51.79
CA LYS A 799 42.17 14.68 53.18
C LYS A 799 40.70 14.26 53.46
N PRO A 800 40.38 13.65 54.63
CA PRO A 800 41.29 13.24 55.70
C PRO A 800 41.93 11.86 55.41
N PHE A 801 43.19 11.69 55.81
CA PHE A 801 43.95 10.45 55.65
C PHE A 801 44.61 10.05 56.99
N GLU A 802 44.97 8.77 57.13
CA GLU A 802 45.80 8.30 58.25
C GLU A 802 47.29 8.53 57.94
N LEU A 803 48.06 8.99 58.93
CA LEU A 803 49.50 9.29 58.77
C LEU A 803 50.32 8.08 58.31
N ALA A 804 49.97 6.89 58.80
CA ALA A 804 50.59 5.63 58.37
C ALA A 804 50.43 5.38 56.86
N THR A 805 49.30 5.79 56.27
CA THR A 805 49.06 5.68 54.83
C THR A 805 49.95 6.64 54.03
N LEU A 806 50.21 7.84 54.57
CA LEU A 806 51.12 8.80 53.95
C LEU A 806 52.55 8.27 53.94
N VAL A 807 53.03 7.72 55.05
CA VAL A 807 54.37 7.12 55.14
C VAL A 807 54.52 5.96 54.17
N ARG A 808 53.55 5.03 54.11
CA ARG A 808 53.58 3.92 53.14
C ARG A 808 53.67 4.42 51.70
N LYS A 809 52.84 5.40 51.31
CA LYS A 809 52.88 5.97 49.96
C LYS A 809 54.20 6.71 49.67
N ALA A 810 54.82 7.31 50.68
CA ALA A 810 56.12 7.96 50.54
C ALA A 810 57.23 6.93 50.26
N VAL A 811 57.18 5.77 50.92
CA VAL A 811 58.06 4.62 50.62
C VAL A 811 57.82 4.12 49.19
N GLU A 812 56.56 3.82 48.84
CA GLU A 812 56.19 3.31 47.51
C GLU A 812 56.63 4.21 46.35
N ILE A 813 56.58 5.54 46.51
CA ILE A 813 56.94 6.48 45.44
C ILE A 813 58.45 6.76 45.35
N LEU A 814 59.20 6.52 46.43
CA LEU A 814 60.65 6.68 46.47
C LEU A 814 61.38 5.40 46.04
N ASP A 815 60.77 4.23 46.24
CA ASP A 815 61.30 2.92 45.81
C ASP A 815 61.03 2.61 44.32
N ASN A 816 60.02 3.25 43.73
CA ASN A 816 59.71 3.25 42.27
C ASN A 816 60.31 4.48 41.59
#